data_AF-A0A9W7SYH0-F1
#
_entry.id   AF-A0A9W7SYH0-F1
#
_cell.length_a   1.000
_cell.length_b   1.000
_cell.length_c   1.000
_cell.angle_alpha   90.00
_cell.angle_beta   90.00
_cell.angle_gamma   90.00
#
_symmetry.space_group_name_H-M   'P 1'
#
loop_
_entity.id
_entity.type
_entity.pdbx_description
1 polymer ?
#
loop_
_entity_poly.entity_id
_entity_poly.type
_entity_poly.pdbx_seq_one_letter_code
_entity_poly.pdbx_strand_id
1 'polypeptide(L)'
;MVRNVASMASLRNGMANLEVNNVASPNVPTTTRRMDSNDASDVQPILLHHPDVPSGAQTAQLPATDPCYRPLQSVGPSQSENVISSENTVAQVGQAQQDRDQVRGRNTQPDVGLAAAAEGPMSKALADYNTQLRVLEQQNARRLLMVRQEREVAKKTSEQVQIQARRFPRATRFNAEKYCKPFCEALTNNPTVFHFVAATEHELDHAGFEELSERDSWDNLQPGQSYYVDRNGSSLIAFTVGAKYKPGNGAAILAGHVDALTAKLKPVSQVPSKAGYLQLGVAPYAGAPNTTWWDRDLSVGGRVLVKEDDKIVTKLVKLDWPIARIPTLAPHFGAAAQGPFNPETQMVPIIGLDDTESRASHYAEPKPFSQPPFIGSEGRGPVHSFVSTQPPRLVKAVGDALGLHADAYSTIVNWELELFDTQPATVGGLDKEFIFAGRIDDKLCSWAAVQALIEANGSGDTEDSSIIKIVGLFDDEEIGSQLRQGAKGNFLPSIMERIVGSLSGGNASRDLIGRTYANSFIVSSDVIHAVNPNFLNAYLENHSPHLNVGVVVSADSNGHMTTDSVSTAILQRCADKVGAKLQVFQIRNDSRSGGTVGPMLSAATGIRAIDAGIPQLSMHSIRATTGSLDPGLGVLCFLGFLNGFESVDKEFR
;
A
#
# COMPACT_ATOMS: atom_id res chain seq x y z
N MET A 1 -46.82 -18.86 -35.77
CA MET A 1 -46.91 -19.03 -37.24
C MET A 1 -45.52 -19.35 -37.78
N VAL A 2 -45.43 -20.23 -38.80
CA VAL A 2 -44.41 -20.26 -39.88
C VAL A 2 -42.93 -20.02 -39.46
N ARG A 3 -42.15 -21.08 -39.15
CA ARG A 3 -41.20 -21.83 -40.04
C ARG A 3 -39.85 -21.11 -40.27
N ASN A 4 -38.65 -21.71 -40.27
CA ASN A 4 -38.12 -23.10 -40.11
C ASN A 4 -36.79 -22.99 -39.27
N VAL A 5 -36.20 -23.97 -38.56
CA VAL A 5 -35.98 -25.44 -38.75
C VAL A 5 -34.93 -25.76 -39.85
N ALA A 6 -34.00 -26.73 -39.77
CA ALA A 6 -33.03 -27.21 -38.76
C ALA A 6 -32.22 -28.40 -39.39
N SER A 7 -30.92 -28.58 -39.08
CA SER A 7 -30.16 -29.86 -39.10
C SER A 7 -28.68 -29.56 -38.75
N MET A 8 -27.88 -30.28 -37.93
CA MET A 8 -27.69 -31.69 -37.52
C MET A 8 -26.72 -32.56 -38.37
N ALA A 9 -25.96 -33.40 -37.63
CA ALA A 9 -24.97 -34.42 -38.02
C ALA A 9 -23.69 -33.91 -38.73
N SER A 10 -22.45 -34.24 -38.35
CA SER A 10 -21.81 -35.42 -37.70
C SER A 10 -21.48 -36.58 -38.65
N LEU A 11 -20.18 -36.91 -38.76
CA LEU A 11 -19.65 -38.25 -39.05
C LEU A 11 -18.17 -38.36 -38.65
N ARG A 12 -17.63 -39.59 -38.61
CA ARG A 12 -16.34 -39.97 -38.00
C ARG A 12 -15.64 -41.05 -38.83
N ASN A 13 -14.33 -41.20 -38.62
CA ASN A 13 -13.46 -42.32 -39.02
C ASN A 13 -13.02 -42.42 -40.51
N GLY A 14 -11.77 -42.85 -40.70
CA GLY A 14 -11.13 -43.18 -41.98
C GLY A 14 -9.60 -43.31 -41.80
N MET A 15 -9.06 -44.53 -41.83
CA MET A 15 -7.65 -44.85 -41.56
C MET A 15 -6.97 -45.50 -42.78
N ALA A 16 -5.63 -45.50 -42.72
CA ALA A 16 -4.69 -46.52 -43.26
C ALA A 16 -3.98 -46.30 -44.61
N ASN A 17 -2.65 -46.15 -44.48
CA ASN A 17 -1.55 -46.92 -45.08
C ASN A 17 -1.35 -47.04 -46.61
N LEU A 18 -0.10 -46.77 -47.03
CA LEU A 18 0.86 -47.68 -47.73
C LEU A 18 2.22 -46.93 -47.75
N GLU A 19 3.25 -47.37 -47.03
CA GLU A 19 4.33 -48.30 -47.45
C GLU A 19 5.25 -47.75 -48.56
N VAL A 20 6.57 -47.97 -48.65
CA VAL A 20 7.72 -48.35 -47.77
C VAL A 20 8.79 -48.92 -48.73
N ASN A 21 10.05 -48.45 -48.64
CA ASN A 21 11.34 -49.15 -48.91
C ASN A 21 12.44 -48.07 -49.04
N ASN A 22 13.58 -47.98 -48.32
CA ASN A 22 14.49 -48.91 -47.62
C ASN A 22 15.79 -49.23 -48.44
N VAL A 23 16.98 -49.07 -47.83
CA VAL A 23 18.27 -49.81 -48.00
C VAL A 23 19.54 -48.97 -47.63
N ALA A 24 20.22 -49.42 -46.57
CA ALA A 24 21.67 -49.49 -46.23
C ALA A 24 22.76 -48.40 -46.53
N SER A 25 23.74 -48.34 -45.60
CA SER A 25 25.08 -47.67 -45.60
C SER A 25 26.19 -48.59 -46.22
N PRO A 26 27.56 -48.41 -46.11
CA PRO A 26 28.42 -47.55 -45.23
C PRO A 26 29.79 -47.00 -45.81
N ASN A 27 30.65 -46.42 -44.92
CA ASN A 27 32.14 -46.22 -44.95
C ASN A 27 32.81 -45.28 -46.01
N VAL A 28 33.58 -44.19 -45.70
CA VAL A 28 34.88 -44.02 -44.95
C VAL A 28 36.07 -44.77 -45.59
N PRO A 29 37.35 -44.26 -45.73
CA PRO A 29 38.02 -42.97 -45.36
C PRO A 29 38.59 -42.18 -46.62
N THR A 30 39.79 -41.54 -46.81
CA THR A 30 41.10 -41.36 -46.10
C THR A 30 42.03 -40.22 -46.68
N THR A 31 42.65 -39.36 -45.84
CA THR A 31 44.04 -38.76 -45.92
C THR A 31 44.56 -37.93 -47.15
N THR A 32 45.71 -37.18 -47.14
CA THR A 32 46.91 -37.08 -46.23
C THR A 32 47.72 -35.75 -46.33
N ARG A 33 48.42 -35.35 -45.23
CA ARG A 33 49.75 -34.64 -45.12
C ARG A 33 49.92 -33.20 -45.66
N ARG A 34 50.70 -32.28 -45.05
CA ARG A 34 51.47 -32.18 -43.76
C ARG A 34 51.55 -30.65 -43.38
N MET A 35 52.45 -30.00 -42.61
CA MET A 35 53.77 -30.30 -42.01
C MET A 35 54.05 -29.44 -40.74
N ASP A 36 54.66 -30.08 -39.71
CA ASP A 36 55.76 -29.69 -38.78
C ASP A 36 56.12 -28.19 -38.53
N SER A 37 56.57 -27.72 -37.34
CA SER A 37 56.80 -28.33 -36.01
C SER A 37 57.21 -27.31 -34.90
N ASN A 38 56.89 -27.63 -33.63
CA ASN A 38 57.60 -27.35 -32.35
C ASN A 38 57.70 -25.96 -31.66
N ASP A 39 57.47 -26.02 -30.33
CA ASP A 39 58.16 -25.43 -29.17
C ASP A 39 58.33 -23.90 -28.92
N ALA A 40 57.41 -23.37 -28.10
CA ALA A 40 57.59 -23.01 -26.67
C ALA A 40 58.68 -22.01 -26.15
N SER A 41 58.27 -21.33 -25.07
CA SER A 41 59.02 -20.60 -24.00
C SER A 41 59.47 -19.13 -24.21
N ASP A 42 59.06 -18.33 -23.21
CA ASP A 42 59.48 -17.02 -22.69
C ASP A 42 60.53 -16.13 -23.39
N VAL A 43 60.28 -14.80 -23.35
CA VAL A 43 61.17 -13.74 -22.76
C VAL A 43 60.63 -12.32 -23.11
N GLN A 44 60.67 -11.41 -22.12
CA GLN A 44 60.50 -9.95 -22.21
C GLN A 44 61.75 -9.26 -21.60
N PRO A 45 61.91 -7.91 -21.64
CA PRO A 45 61.41 -6.88 -22.57
C PRO A 45 62.54 -5.97 -23.11
N ILE A 46 62.26 -5.02 -24.02
CA ILE A 46 63.20 -3.93 -24.39
C ILE A 46 62.49 -2.56 -24.51
N LEU A 47 63.08 -1.54 -23.88
CA LEU A 47 62.82 -0.09 -23.96
C LEU A 47 63.55 0.51 -25.20
N LEU A 48 63.34 1.73 -25.72
CA LEU A 48 62.98 3.04 -25.16
C LEU A 48 62.78 4.03 -26.33
N HIS A 49 62.01 5.13 -26.18
CA HIS A 49 62.49 6.50 -26.49
C HIS A 49 61.53 7.62 -26.03
N HIS A 50 62.08 8.60 -25.31
CA HIS A 50 61.51 9.93 -25.00
C HIS A 50 61.89 10.94 -26.12
N PRO A 51 61.42 12.22 -26.16
CA PRO A 51 60.85 13.08 -25.08
C PRO A 51 59.43 13.64 -25.37
N ASP A 52 58.74 14.46 -24.53
CA ASP A 52 59.06 15.05 -23.20
C ASP A 52 57.78 15.27 -22.33
N VAL A 53 57.90 15.81 -21.10
CA VAL A 53 56.77 16.08 -20.18
C VAL A 53 56.91 17.40 -19.38
N PRO A 54 56.04 18.40 -19.65
CA PRO A 54 55.30 19.06 -18.55
C PRO A 54 53.88 19.56 -18.94
N SER A 55 52.93 19.86 -18.03
CA SER A 55 52.68 19.41 -16.65
C SER A 55 51.27 19.89 -16.19
N GLY A 56 50.65 19.23 -15.18
CA GLY A 56 49.46 19.78 -14.49
C GLY A 56 48.32 18.78 -14.20
N ALA A 57 48.57 17.76 -13.38
CA ALA A 57 47.55 16.75 -13.03
C ALA A 57 46.82 17.04 -11.70
N GLN A 58 45.50 16.87 -11.71
CA GLN A 58 44.70 16.56 -10.52
C GLN A 58 44.26 15.08 -10.61
N THR A 59 44.28 14.36 -9.49
CA THR A 59 43.53 13.09 -9.33
C THR A 59 43.22 12.87 -7.85
N ALA A 60 41.99 12.46 -7.56
CA ALA A 60 41.56 12.00 -6.23
C ALA A 60 41.54 10.47 -6.18
N GLN A 61 41.57 9.90 -4.97
CA GLN A 61 41.34 8.48 -4.71
C GLN A 61 40.42 8.29 -3.49
N LEU A 62 39.67 7.19 -3.52
CA LEU A 62 38.78 6.67 -2.47
C LEU A 62 39.01 5.13 -2.39
N PRO A 63 38.52 4.42 -1.37
CA PRO A 63 39.03 4.49 0.01
C PRO A 63 39.32 3.07 0.56
N ALA A 64 39.72 2.95 1.83
CA ALA A 64 39.86 1.63 2.48
C ALA A 64 39.49 1.63 3.98
N THR A 65 38.62 0.68 4.34
CA THR A 65 38.49 -0.05 5.63
C THR A 65 38.39 0.69 6.98
N ASP A 66 37.26 0.43 7.66
CA ASP A 66 37.03 0.47 9.13
C ASP A 66 37.93 -0.57 9.87
N PRO A 67 38.10 -0.62 11.23
CA PRO A 67 36.98 -0.71 12.20
C PRO A 67 37.15 -0.13 13.65
N CYS A 68 36.04 -0.19 14.40
CA CYS A 68 35.93 -0.42 15.87
C CYS A 68 36.05 0.72 16.92
N TYR A 69 34.87 1.13 17.42
CA TYR A 69 34.43 1.11 18.84
C TYR A 69 35.41 1.38 20.01
N ARG A 70 35.03 2.32 20.90
CA ARG A 70 35.35 2.29 22.35
C ARG A 70 34.18 2.83 23.21
N PRO A 71 34.00 2.34 24.45
CA PRO A 71 32.96 2.80 25.38
C PRO A 71 33.44 3.93 26.32
N LEU A 72 32.50 4.58 27.01
CA LEU A 72 32.74 5.47 28.15
C LEU A 72 32.22 4.83 29.45
N GLN A 73 32.90 5.09 30.57
CA GLN A 73 32.54 4.61 31.91
C GLN A 73 32.17 5.75 32.88
N SER A 74 31.53 5.34 33.97
CA SER A 74 30.89 6.14 35.02
C SER A 74 31.82 7.05 35.84
N VAL A 75 31.25 8.18 36.32
CA VAL A 75 31.70 8.90 37.52
C VAL A 75 30.48 9.31 38.37
N GLY A 76 30.65 9.31 39.69
CA GLY A 76 29.76 9.87 40.72
C GLY A 76 30.51 9.86 42.07
N PRO A 77 29.88 10.08 43.25
CA PRO A 77 28.52 10.54 43.53
C PRO A 77 28.50 11.83 44.40
N SER A 78 27.32 12.26 44.88
CA SER A 78 27.20 13.13 46.09
C SER A 78 25.85 12.90 46.80
N GLN A 79 25.71 13.36 48.05
CA GLN A 79 24.63 12.96 48.98
C GLN A 79 23.81 14.13 49.54
N SER A 80 22.51 13.88 49.77
CA SER A 80 21.69 14.31 50.94
C SER A 80 20.26 13.77 50.73
N GLU A 81 19.78 12.82 51.51
CA GLU A 81 19.17 13.00 52.85
C GLU A 81 17.95 13.94 52.88
N ASN A 82 16.76 13.34 52.94
CA ASN A 82 16.00 13.40 54.19
C ASN A 82 14.99 12.24 54.35
N VAL A 83 14.55 12.03 55.58
CA VAL A 83 13.70 10.91 56.02
C VAL A 83 12.34 11.42 56.47
N ILE A 84 11.27 10.65 56.23
CA ILE A 84 10.14 10.51 57.16
C ILE A 84 9.54 9.11 56.98
N SER A 85 9.13 8.50 58.08
CA SER A 85 8.61 7.14 58.16
C SER A 85 7.10 7.11 58.42
N SER A 86 6.47 5.98 58.11
CA SER A 86 5.56 5.31 59.05
C SER A 86 5.25 3.89 58.58
N GLU A 87 5.13 2.98 59.53
CA GLU A 87 4.75 1.58 59.30
C GLU A 87 3.22 1.44 59.31
N ASN A 88 2.70 0.38 58.69
CA ASN A 88 1.86 -0.58 59.40
C ASN A 88 1.66 -1.88 58.62
N THR A 89 1.30 -2.94 59.33
CA THR A 89 1.53 -4.33 58.91
C THR A 89 0.37 -5.25 59.32
N VAL A 90 0.25 -6.40 58.64
CA VAL A 90 -0.56 -7.58 59.03
C VAL A 90 -2.09 -7.46 58.91
N ALA A 91 -2.66 -8.24 57.99
CA ALA A 91 -3.74 -9.19 58.30
C ALA A 91 -3.82 -10.30 57.23
N GLN A 92 -3.52 -11.55 57.62
CA GLN A 92 -3.88 -12.74 56.83
C GLN A 92 -5.13 -13.39 57.43
N VAL A 93 -6.04 -13.89 56.58
CA VAL A 93 -6.97 -14.98 56.91
C VAL A 93 -7.11 -15.86 55.66
N GLY A 94 -7.25 -17.18 55.82
CA GLY A 94 -7.43 -18.09 54.69
C GLY A 94 -8.18 -19.38 55.05
N GLN A 95 -8.51 -20.14 54.00
CA GLN A 95 -8.88 -21.57 53.96
C GLN A 95 -9.89 -22.15 54.98
N ALA A 96 -11.08 -22.53 54.49
CA ALA A 96 -11.90 -23.70 54.89
C ALA A 96 -13.21 -23.70 54.07
N GLN A 97 -13.88 -24.81 53.71
CA GLN A 97 -13.47 -26.22 53.57
C GLN A 97 -14.50 -26.94 52.66
N GLN A 98 -14.21 -28.17 52.22
CA GLN A 98 -15.22 -29.10 51.68
C GLN A 98 -15.95 -29.80 52.86
N ASP A 99 -17.21 -30.21 52.73
CA ASP A 99 -17.57 -31.62 52.39
C ASP A 99 -19.10 -31.94 52.42
N ARG A 100 -19.48 -32.98 51.65
CA ARG A 100 -20.45 -34.08 51.97
C ARG A 100 -22.01 -34.04 51.90
N ASP A 101 -22.47 -35.25 51.54
CA ASP A 101 -23.61 -36.08 52.03
C ASP A 101 -25.08 -35.77 51.70
N GLN A 102 -25.49 -36.20 50.50
CA GLN A 102 -26.29 -37.42 50.23
C GLN A 102 -27.37 -37.94 51.24
N VAL A 103 -28.41 -38.59 50.65
CA VAL A 103 -29.19 -39.76 51.16
C VAL A 103 -30.58 -39.58 51.84
N ARG A 104 -31.61 -40.06 51.11
CA ARG A 104 -32.90 -40.69 51.51
C ARG A 104 -33.92 -39.94 52.40
N GLY A 105 -35.13 -39.80 51.86
CA GLY A 105 -36.40 -39.70 52.61
C GLY A 105 -37.57 -40.24 51.76
N ARG A 106 -38.42 -41.14 52.31
CA ARG A 106 -39.60 -41.69 51.60
C ARG A 106 -40.78 -40.73 51.68
N ASN A 107 -41.68 -40.78 50.70
CA ASN A 107 -42.96 -40.08 50.72
C ASN A 107 -44.12 -41.10 50.67
N THR A 108 -45.18 -40.89 51.44
CA THR A 108 -46.38 -41.75 51.50
C THR A 108 -47.64 -40.90 51.67
N GLN A 109 -48.70 -41.26 50.94
CA GLN A 109 -50.03 -40.63 50.91
C GLN A 109 -50.94 -41.15 52.05
N PRO A 110 -52.21 -40.68 52.19
CA PRO A 110 -52.73 -39.29 52.21
C PRO A 110 -53.74 -39.04 53.38
N ASP A 111 -54.43 -37.89 53.35
CA ASP A 111 -55.63 -37.50 54.16
C ASP A 111 -55.42 -37.36 55.70
N VAL A 112 -56.25 -36.66 56.48
CA VAL A 112 -57.62 -36.13 56.29
C VAL A 112 -57.83 -34.77 57.02
N GLY A 113 -58.75 -33.93 56.53
CA GLY A 113 -59.80 -33.29 57.37
C GLY A 113 -59.50 -32.10 58.32
N LEU A 114 -59.93 -30.90 57.90
CA LEU A 114 -60.42 -29.72 58.68
C LEU A 114 -59.97 -29.47 60.14
N ALA A 115 -59.32 -28.31 60.36
CA ALA A 115 -59.60 -27.38 61.48
C ALA A 115 -59.13 -25.95 61.09
N ALA A 116 -59.53 -24.91 61.83
CA ALA A 116 -59.38 -23.51 61.41
C ALA A 116 -58.45 -22.64 62.30
N ALA A 117 -57.98 -21.54 61.70
CA ALA A 117 -57.50 -20.29 62.32
C ALA A 117 -56.22 -20.30 63.19
N ALA A 118 -55.10 -19.88 62.58
CA ALA A 118 -54.02 -19.13 63.24
C ALA A 118 -53.15 -18.37 62.21
N GLU A 119 -53.57 -17.18 61.77
CA GLU A 119 -52.74 -16.34 60.89
C GLU A 119 -51.57 -15.68 61.66
N GLY A 120 -50.45 -16.39 61.76
CA GLY A 120 -49.22 -15.86 62.37
C GLY A 120 -48.44 -14.92 61.42
N PRO A 121 -47.71 -13.90 61.93
CA PRO A 121 -47.02 -12.90 61.11
C PRO A 121 -46.06 -13.45 60.05
N MET A 122 -45.48 -14.64 60.27
CA MET A 122 -44.62 -15.33 59.31
C MET A 122 -45.32 -15.67 57.98
N SER A 123 -46.62 -15.97 58.01
CA SER A 123 -47.36 -16.37 56.79
C SER A 123 -47.37 -15.24 55.76
N LYS A 124 -47.65 -14.02 56.22
CA LYS A 124 -47.67 -12.82 55.36
C LYS A 124 -46.26 -12.47 54.86
N ALA A 125 -45.26 -12.48 55.73
CA ALA A 125 -43.86 -12.24 55.32
C ALA A 125 -43.36 -13.25 54.27
N LEU A 126 -43.76 -14.53 54.38
CA LEU A 126 -43.41 -15.56 53.40
C LEU A 126 -44.16 -15.36 52.06
N ALA A 127 -45.42 -14.92 52.10
CA ALA A 127 -46.18 -14.57 50.90
C ALA A 127 -45.60 -13.33 50.18
N ASP A 128 -45.23 -12.29 50.95
CA ASP A 128 -44.60 -11.07 50.44
C ASP A 128 -43.23 -11.38 49.81
N TYR A 129 -42.40 -12.22 50.47
CA TYR A 129 -41.10 -12.66 49.92
C TYR A 129 -41.24 -13.48 48.63
N ASN A 130 -42.17 -14.43 48.58
CA ASN A 130 -42.47 -15.19 47.36
C ASN A 130 -43.03 -14.28 46.23
N THR A 131 -43.72 -13.19 46.58
CA THR A 131 -44.19 -12.20 45.61
C THR A 131 -43.03 -11.36 45.08
N GLN A 132 -42.11 -10.92 45.94
CA GLN A 132 -40.88 -10.22 45.55
C GLN A 132 -39.99 -11.08 44.63
N LEU A 133 -39.82 -12.37 44.92
CA LEU A 133 -39.10 -13.31 44.06
C LEU A 133 -39.70 -13.37 42.65
N ARG A 134 -41.01 -13.56 42.51
CA ARG A 134 -41.69 -13.60 41.20
C ARG A 134 -41.56 -12.30 40.42
N VAL A 135 -41.58 -11.15 41.12
CA VAL A 135 -41.33 -9.83 40.49
C VAL A 135 -39.89 -9.72 39.99
N LEU A 136 -38.91 -10.18 40.78
CA LEU A 136 -37.50 -10.18 40.40
C LEU A 136 -37.22 -11.14 39.21
N GLU A 137 -37.84 -12.31 39.20
CA GLU A 137 -37.81 -13.27 38.08
C GLU A 137 -38.40 -12.64 36.80
N GLN A 138 -39.55 -11.97 36.88
CA GLN A 138 -40.14 -11.26 35.74
C GLN A 138 -39.26 -10.10 35.25
N GLN A 139 -38.62 -9.36 36.17
CA GLN A 139 -37.69 -8.29 35.81
C GLN A 139 -36.44 -8.85 35.09
N ASN A 140 -35.85 -9.93 35.61
CA ASN A 140 -34.71 -10.59 34.99
C ASN A 140 -35.07 -11.19 33.62
N ALA A 141 -36.24 -11.82 33.49
CA ALA A 141 -36.73 -12.34 32.21
C ALA A 141 -36.94 -11.22 31.18
N ARG A 142 -37.53 -10.07 31.58
CA ARG A 142 -37.66 -8.88 30.72
C ARG A 142 -36.30 -8.30 30.33
N ARG A 143 -35.33 -8.23 31.24
CA ARG A 143 -33.98 -7.74 30.97
C ARG A 143 -33.24 -8.64 29.98
N LEU A 144 -33.33 -9.96 30.13
CA LEU A 144 -32.79 -10.93 29.18
C LEU A 144 -33.49 -10.87 27.81
N LEU A 145 -34.78 -10.56 27.76
CA LEU A 145 -35.51 -10.35 26.51
C LEU A 145 -35.04 -9.08 25.80
N MET A 146 -34.91 -7.96 26.51
CA MET A 146 -34.40 -6.71 25.92
C MET A 146 -32.96 -6.86 25.42
N VAL A 147 -32.05 -7.48 26.19
CA VAL A 147 -30.67 -7.75 25.73
C VAL A 147 -30.62 -8.64 24.48
N ARG A 148 -31.60 -9.55 24.29
CA ARG A 148 -31.74 -10.31 23.04
C ARG A 148 -32.27 -9.47 21.89
N GLN A 149 -33.24 -8.59 22.15
CA GLN A 149 -33.80 -7.67 21.14
C GLN A 149 -32.77 -6.62 20.71
N GLU A 150 -32.01 -6.05 21.64
CA GLU A 150 -30.87 -5.15 21.38
C GLU A 150 -29.81 -5.84 20.51
N ARG A 151 -29.46 -7.10 20.81
CA ARG A 151 -28.55 -7.89 19.96
C ARG A 151 -29.12 -8.20 18.57
N GLU A 152 -30.41 -8.51 18.44
CA GLU A 152 -31.04 -8.68 17.13
C GLU A 152 -31.09 -7.38 16.32
N VAL A 153 -31.40 -6.24 16.96
CA VAL A 153 -31.41 -4.92 16.31
C VAL A 153 -29.99 -4.55 15.89
N ALA A 154 -28.99 -4.67 16.78
CA ALA A 154 -27.60 -4.44 16.43
C ALA A 154 -27.12 -5.33 15.28
N LYS A 155 -27.50 -6.63 15.26
CA LYS A 155 -27.18 -7.53 14.15
C LYS A 155 -27.86 -7.10 12.85
N LYS A 156 -29.16 -6.76 12.87
CA LYS A 156 -29.89 -6.31 11.69
C LYS A 156 -29.38 -4.96 11.15
N THR A 157 -28.97 -4.05 12.03
CA THR A 157 -28.31 -2.80 11.65
C THR A 157 -26.93 -3.08 11.02
N SER A 158 -26.13 -3.98 11.61
CA SER A 158 -24.83 -4.39 11.05
C SER A 158 -24.99 -5.07 9.68
N GLU A 159 -25.95 -6.00 9.52
CA GLU A 159 -26.29 -6.62 8.25
C GLU A 159 -26.75 -5.57 7.20
N GLN A 160 -27.56 -4.59 7.58
CA GLN A 160 -27.97 -3.50 6.68
C GLN A 160 -26.81 -2.57 6.28
N VAL A 161 -25.92 -2.21 7.21
CA VAL A 161 -24.71 -1.43 6.92
C VAL A 161 -23.77 -2.21 6.00
N GLN A 162 -23.53 -3.51 6.25
CA GLN A 162 -22.72 -4.36 5.37
C GLN A 162 -23.31 -4.53 3.96
N ILE A 163 -24.65 -4.51 3.83
CA ILE A 163 -25.34 -4.54 2.53
C ILE A 163 -25.21 -3.19 1.79
N GLN A 164 -25.16 -2.06 2.51
CA GLN A 164 -24.95 -0.74 1.91
C GLN A 164 -23.48 -0.43 1.58
N ALA A 165 -22.52 -0.93 2.39
CA ALA A 165 -21.10 -0.69 2.22
C ALA A 165 -20.48 -1.39 1.00
N ARG A 166 -21.05 -2.51 0.54
CA ARG A 166 -20.49 -3.29 -0.59
C ARG A 166 -20.80 -2.65 -1.95
N ARG A 167 -19.91 -1.76 -2.41
CA ARG A 167 -19.89 -1.12 -3.73
C ARG A 167 -19.93 -2.12 -4.91
N PHE A 168 -19.48 -3.37 -4.70
CA PHE A 168 -19.58 -4.48 -5.67
C PHE A 168 -19.62 -5.86 -4.97
N PRO A 169 -20.03 -6.94 -5.67
CA PRO A 169 -20.07 -8.30 -5.09
C PRO A 169 -18.67 -8.89 -4.89
N ARG A 170 -18.48 -9.60 -3.76
CA ARG A 170 -17.23 -10.26 -3.31
C ARG A 170 -16.44 -10.95 -4.44
N ALA A 171 -15.12 -10.89 -4.37
CA ALA A 171 -14.22 -11.36 -5.42
C ALA A 171 -14.29 -12.89 -5.61
N THR A 172 -14.42 -13.31 -6.86
CA THR A 172 -14.30 -14.69 -7.33
C THR A 172 -13.67 -14.68 -8.73
N ARG A 173 -13.17 -15.84 -9.18
CA ARG A 173 -12.64 -16.03 -10.54
C ARG A 173 -13.67 -15.84 -11.68
N PHE A 174 -14.94 -15.55 -11.34
CA PHE A 174 -16.07 -15.42 -12.27
C PHE A 174 -16.71 -14.02 -12.27
N ASN A 175 -16.14 -13.05 -11.53
CA ASN A 175 -16.63 -11.66 -11.48
C ASN A 175 -15.52 -10.60 -11.41
N ALA A 176 -14.29 -10.95 -11.82
CA ALA A 176 -13.15 -10.05 -11.78
C ALA A 176 -13.36 -8.77 -12.63
N GLU A 177 -14.16 -8.85 -13.69
CA GLU A 177 -14.54 -7.73 -14.56
C GLU A 177 -15.29 -6.62 -13.81
N LYS A 178 -15.91 -6.92 -12.67
CA LYS A 178 -16.68 -5.92 -11.88
C LYS A 178 -15.78 -4.91 -11.17
N TYR A 179 -14.50 -5.23 -11.00
CA TYR A 179 -13.49 -4.38 -10.38
C TYR A 179 -12.85 -3.41 -11.39
N CYS A 180 -12.95 -3.72 -12.69
CA CYS A 180 -12.41 -2.91 -13.79
C CYS A 180 -12.88 -1.45 -13.75
N LYS A 181 -14.20 -1.23 -13.70
CA LYS A 181 -14.77 0.12 -13.67
C LYS A 181 -14.44 0.88 -12.37
N PRO A 182 -14.65 0.33 -11.16
CA PRO A 182 -14.25 0.99 -9.91
C PRO A 182 -12.77 1.39 -9.87
N PHE A 183 -11.86 0.54 -10.36
CA PHE A 183 -10.44 0.87 -10.45
C PHE A 183 -10.16 2.04 -11.41
N CYS A 184 -10.82 2.08 -12.57
CA CYS A 184 -10.75 3.22 -13.48
C CYS A 184 -11.30 4.52 -12.85
N GLU A 185 -12.39 4.45 -12.07
CA GLU A 185 -12.91 5.59 -11.31
C GLU A 185 -11.89 6.08 -10.27
N ALA A 186 -11.26 5.16 -9.52
CA ALA A 186 -10.25 5.49 -8.50
C ALA A 186 -9.02 6.19 -9.12
N LEU A 187 -8.40 5.63 -10.16
CA LEU A 187 -7.22 6.24 -10.81
C LEU A 187 -7.53 7.58 -11.50
N THR A 188 -8.76 7.79 -11.96
CA THR A 188 -9.20 9.04 -12.60
C THR A 188 -9.43 10.14 -11.57
N ASN A 189 -10.08 9.81 -10.44
CA ASN A 189 -10.49 10.81 -9.46
C ASN A 189 -9.35 11.18 -8.48
N ASN A 190 -8.41 10.26 -8.23
CA ASN A 190 -7.42 10.36 -7.15
C ASN A 190 -5.97 10.44 -7.68
N PRO A 191 -5.57 11.55 -8.34
CA PRO A 191 -4.33 11.60 -9.10
C PRO A 191 -3.08 11.54 -8.22
N THR A 192 -2.97 12.38 -7.19
CA THR A 192 -1.75 12.45 -6.35
C THR A 192 -1.72 11.37 -5.28
N VAL A 193 -0.60 11.22 -4.56
CA VAL A 193 -0.55 10.34 -3.38
C VAL A 193 -1.60 10.75 -2.33
N PHE A 194 -1.65 12.03 -1.98
CA PHE A 194 -2.60 12.59 -1.00
C PHE A 194 -4.08 12.30 -1.31
N HIS A 195 -4.50 12.41 -2.58
CA HIS A 195 -5.88 12.11 -2.98
C HIS A 195 -6.21 10.63 -2.88
N PHE A 196 -5.22 9.75 -3.12
CA PHE A 196 -5.42 8.31 -3.07
C PHE A 196 -5.54 7.82 -1.63
N VAL A 197 -4.74 8.38 -0.71
CA VAL A 197 -4.87 8.12 0.72
C VAL A 197 -6.19 8.66 1.27
N ALA A 198 -6.55 9.92 1.02
CA ALA A 198 -7.82 10.47 1.51
C ALA A 198 -9.07 9.74 0.96
N ALA A 199 -9.02 9.22 -0.26
CA ALA A 199 -10.08 8.36 -0.79
C ALA A 199 -10.08 6.95 -0.16
N THR A 200 -8.92 6.45 0.26
CA THR A 200 -8.78 5.17 0.97
C THR A 200 -9.33 5.28 2.39
N GLU A 201 -9.00 6.36 3.12
CA GLU A 201 -9.56 6.71 4.43
C GLU A 201 -11.10 6.70 4.36
N HIS A 202 -11.67 7.45 3.41
CA HIS A 202 -13.11 7.50 3.17
C HIS A 202 -13.73 6.13 2.81
N GLU A 203 -13.06 5.26 2.05
CA GLU A 203 -13.55 3.90 1.78
C GLU A 203 -13.45 2.98 3.02
N LEU A 204 -12.49 3.20 3.91
CA LEU A 204 -12.33 2.48 5.18
C LEU A 204 -13.37 2.92 6.22
N ASP A 205 -13.68 4.22 6.33
CA ASP A 205 -14.81 4.76 7.11
C ASP A 205 -16.12 4.06 6.73
N HIS A 206 -16.41 4.01 5.44
CA HIS A 206 -17.62 3.37 4.90
C HIS A 206 -17.62 1.84 5.08
N ALA A 207 -16.45 1.24 5.26
CA ALA A 207 -16.29 -0.17 5.62
C ALA A 207 -16.31 -0.43 7.15
N GLY A 208 -16.47 0.61 7.98
CA GLY A 208 -16.56 0.51 9.44
C GLY A 208 -15.22 0.31 10.15
N PHE A 209 -14.16 0.95 9.66
CA PHE A 209 -12.87 1.03 10.36
C PHE A 209 -12.84 2.29 11.24
N GLU A 210 -12.15 2.25 12.38
CA GLU A 210 -11.93 3.40 13.28
C GLU A 210 -10.58 4.09 12.97
N GLU A 211 -10.59 5.41 12.75
CA GLU A 211 -9.38 6.22 12.59
C GLU A 211 -8.57 6.26 13.89
N LEU A 212 -7.27 5.97 13.81
CA LEU A 212 -6.31 6.07 14.91
C LEU A 212 -5.21 7.07 14.59
N SER A 213 -5.17 8.17 15.35
CA SER A 213 -4.06 9.11 15.32
C SER A 213 -2.76 8.48 15.87
N GLU A 214 -1.63 8.68 15.17
CA GLU A 214 -0.29 8.31 15.68
C GLU A 214 0.09 9.06 16.97
N ARG A 215 -0.55 10.19 17.27
CA ARG A 215 -0.16 11.11 18.35
C ARG A 215 -0.77 10.76 19.70
N ASP A 216 -1.83 9.94 19.69
CA ASP A 216 -2.64 9.63 20.86
C ASP A 216 -2.34 8.22 21.38
N SER A 217 -2.82 7.89 22.59
CA SER A 217 -2.68 6.56 23.16
C SER A 217 -3.74 5.60 22.60
N TRP A 218 -3.38 4.32 22.46
CA TRP A 218 -4.22 3.29 21.83
C TRP A 218 -4.70 2.25 22.85
N ASP A 219 -5.07 2.68 24.06
CA ASP A 219 -5.43 1.79 25.18
C ASP A 219 -6.78 1.04 24.99
N ASN A 220 -7.46 1.24 23.86
CA ASN A 220 -8.82 0.80 23.57
C ASN A 220 -8.95 -0.28 22.49
N LEU A 221 -7.88 -0.73 21.81
CA LEU A 221 -8.01 -1.67 20.69
C LEU A 221 -8.63 -3.01 21.13
N GLN A 222 -9.57 -3.54 20.34
CA GLN A 222 -10.28 -4.78 20.65
C GLN A 222 -10.08 -5.88 19.59
N PRO A 223 -9.98 -7.17 19.99
CA PRO A 223 -10.17 -8.29 19.09
C PRO A 223 -11.53 -8.24 18.39
N GLY A 224 -11.55 -8.47 17.08
CA GLY A 224 -12.76 -8.42 16.25
C GLY A 224 -13.14 -7.01 15.78
N GLN A 225 -12.26 -6.01 15.94
CA GLN A 225 -12.45 -4.65 15.42
C GLN A 225 -11.38 -4.29 14.37
N SER A 226 -11.67 -3.22 13.63
CA SER A 226 -10.95 -2.79 12.43
C SER A 226 -10.61 -1.30 12.54
N TYR A 227 -9.39 -0.95 12.16
CA TYR A 227 -8.77 0.35 12.42
C TYR A 227 -7.88 0.78 11.26
N TYR A 228 -7.65 2.08 11.09
CA TYR A 228 -6.60 2.59 10.21
C TYR A 228 -5.84 3.75 10.83
N VAL A 229 -4.64 4.02 10.31
CA VAL A 229 -3.77 5.12 10.75
C VAL A 229 -3.09 5.75 9.53
N ASP A 230 -3.19 7.07 9.40
CA ASP A 230 -2.41 7.85 8.43
C ASP A 230 -0.96 8.00 8.90
N ARG A 231 -0.06 8.21 7.95
CA ARG A 231 1.16 8.98 8.20
C ARG A 231 1.40 9.94 7.04
N ASN A 232 1.50 11.24 7.38
CA ASN A 232 1.72 12.34 6.41
C ASN A 232 0.55 12.59 5.44
N GLY A 233 -0.60 11.94 5.59
CA GLY A 233 -1.66 11.89 4.57
C GLY A 233 -1.18 11.33 3.23
N SER A 234 -0.06 10.60 3.21
CA SER A 234 0.54 10.02 2.01
C SER A 234 0.94 8.55 2.16
N SER A 235 1.10 8.06 3.40
CA SER A 235 1.10 6.63 3.73
C SER A 235 -0.08 6.31 4.65
N LEU A 236 -0.52 5.06 4.65
CA LEU A 236 -1.62 4.58 5.49
C LEU A 236 -1.42 3.11 5.86
N ILE A 237 -1.74 2.73 7.10
CA ILE A 237 -1.84 1.31 7.50
C ILE A 237 -3.25 1.05 8.01
N ALA A 238 -3.97 0.15 7.33
CA ALA A 238 -5.26 -0.37 7.77
C ALA A 238 -5.10 -1.79 8.31
N PHE A 239 -5.80 -2.12 9.39
CA PHE A 239 -5.74 -3.45 9.99
C PHE A 239 -7.05 -3.91 10.64
N THR A 240 -7.24 -5.22 10.68
CA THR A 240 -8.34 -5.89 11.37
C THR A 240 -7.77 -6.90 12.36
N VAL A 241 -8.13 -6.79 13.63
CA VAL A 241 -7.70 -7.71 14.68
C VAL A 241 -8.64 -8.92 14.68
N GLY A 242 -8.12 -10.14 14.50
CA GLY A 242 -8.93 -11.36 14.59
C GLY A 242 -9.67 -11.49 15.93
N ALA A 243 -10.93 -11.93 15.94
CA ALA A 243 -11.73 -12.00 17.16
C ALA A 243 -11.20 -13.02 18.19
N LYS A 244 -10.31 -13.94 17.77
CA LYS A 244 -9.60 -14.89 18.64
C LYS A 244 -8.12 -14.54 18.82
N TYR A 245 -7.71 -13.32 18.46
CA TYR A 245 -6.32 -12.87 18.60
C TYR A 245 -5.84 -12.98 20.05
N LYS A 246 -4.57 -13.34 20.20
CA LYS A 246 -3.84 -13.33 21.47
C LYS A 246 -2.45 -12.73 21.23
N PRO A 247 -1.93 -11.89 22.14
CA PRO A 247 -0.60 -11.31 21.99
C PRO A 247 0.49 -12.37 21.74
N GLY A 248 1.32 -12.15 20.73
CA GLY A 248 2.29 -13.12 20.23
C GLY A 248 1.81 -13.94 19.03
N ASN A 249 0.51 -13.95 18.72
CA ASN A 249 0.03 -14.39 17.40
C ASN A 249 0.47 -13.37 16.34
N GLY A 250 0.73 -13.84 15.12
CA GLY A 250 1.23 -13.01 14.02
C GLY A 250 0.17 -12.29 13.19
N ALA A 251 0.61 -11.77 12.05
CA ALA A 251 -0.19 -11.05 11.08
C ALA A 251 -0.02 -11.59 9.64
N ALA A 252 -1.09 -11.51 8.85
CA ALA A 252 -1.04 -11.55 7.39
C ALA A 252 -0.97 -10.11 6.87
N ILE A 253 0.12 -9.75 6.20
CA ILE A 253 0.42 -8.37 5.80
C ILE A 253 0.48 -8.28 4.28
N LEU A 254 -0.32 -7.41 3.68
CA LEU A 254 -0.14 -6.90 2.31
C LEU A 254 0.61 -5.57 2.41
N ALA A 255 1.62 -5.33 1.57
CA ALA A 255 2.42 -4.11 1.60
C ALA A 255 2.76 -3.65 0.18
N GLY A 256 2.21 -2.51 -0.25
CA GLY A 256 2.45 -1.89 -1.56
C GLY A 256 2.68 -0.38 -1.43
N HIS A 257 2.79 0.33 -2.55
CA HIS A 257 3.04 1.77 -2.54
C HIS A 257 2.01 2.60 -3.33
N VAL A 258 1.90 3.89 -2.97
CA VAL A 258 0.83 4.80 -3.42
C VAL A 258 1.34 6.13 -3.98
N ASP A 259 2.64 6.39 -3.88
CA ASP A 259 3.34 7.33 -4.74
C ASP A 259 3.51 6.76 -6.16
N ALA A 260 3.90 7.62 -7.10
CA ALA A 260 4.16 7.28 -8.49
C ALA A 260 5.01 8.37 -9.15
N LEU A 261 5.73 8.03 -10.22
CA LEU A 261 6.39 8.97 -11.14
C LEU A 261 5.52 10.20 -11.45
N THR A 262 6.03 11.39 -11.10
CA THR A 262 5.32 12.66 -11.25
C THR A 262 6.31 13.83 -11.47
N ALA A 263 5.80 15.04 -11.67
CA ALA A 263 6.60 16.27 -11.61
C ALA A 263 6.09 17.14 -10.45
N LYS A 264 6.86 17.22 -9.36
CA LYS A 264 6.49 17.98 -8.15
C LYS A 264 6.86 19.47 -8.34
N LEU A 265 6.00 20.37 -7.88
CA LEU A 265 6.23 21.82 -7.97
C LEU A 265 7.42 22.24 -7.07
N LYS A 266 8.26 23.16 -7.55
CA LYS A 266 9.39 23.67 -6.76
C LYS A 266 8.89 24.57 -5.62
N PRO A 267 9.60 24.64 -4.46
CA PRO A 267 9.27 25.55 -3.36
C PRO A 267 9.12 27.02 -3.81
N VAL A 268 9.88 27.42 -4.84
CA VAL A 268 9.62 28.61 -5.65
C VAL A 268 9.24 28.13 -7.06
N SER A 269 7.95 28.05 -7.36
CA SER A 269 7.46 27.61 -8.68
C SER A 269 7.36 28.75 -9.70
N GLN A 270 7.54 30.01 -9.28
CA GLN A 270 7.63 31.14 -10.19
C GLN A 270 9.00 31.17 -10.88
N VAL A 271 9.00 31.17 -12.22
CA VAL A 271 10.18 31.32 -13.07
C VAL A 271 9.99 32.52 -14.02
N PRO A 272 11.05 33.09 -14.62
CA PRO A 272 10.90 34.18 -15.58
C PRO A 272 10.03 33.78 -16.79
N SER A 273 9.22 34.72 -17.30
CA SER A 273 8.58 34.61 -18.61
C SER A 273 9.65 34.42 -19.70
N LYS A 274 9.37 33.58 -20.71
CA LYS A 274 10.28 33.39 -21.85
C LYS A 274 9.52 33.51 -23.16
N ALA A 275 9.96 34.42 -24.03
CA ALA A 275 9.37 34.65 -25.35
C ALA A 275 7.83 34.84 -25.36
N GLY A 276 7.27 35.45 -24.31
CA GLY A 276 5.81 35.64 -24.15
C GLY A 276 5.06 34.45 -23.54
N TYR A 277 5.75 33.41 -23.06
CA TYR A 277 5.15 32.26 -22.38
C TYR A 277 5.40 32.28 -20.88
N LEU A 278 4.34 32.02 -20.12
CA LEU A 278 4.40 31.76 -18.68
C LEU A 278 4.79 30.29 -18.47
N GLN A 279 5.87 30.06 -17.74
CA GLN A 279 6.37 28.73 -17.41
C GLN A 279 6.18 28.40 -15.92
N LEU A 280 6.21 27.11 -15.57
CA LEU A 280 6.10 26.63 -14.20
C LEU A 280 7.40 25.94 -13.75
N GLY A 281 7.93 26.36 -12.60
CA GLY A 281 9.08 25.72 -11.97
C GLY A 281 8.68 24.39 -11.33
N VAL A 282 8.96 23.28 -12.01
CA VAL A 282 8.80 21.91 -11.48
C VAL A 282 10.16 21.23 -11.30
N ALA A 283 10.18 20.18 -10.48
CA ALA A 283 11.32 19.28 -10.30
C ALA A 283 10.90 17.83 -10.65
N PRO A 284 11.83 17.00 -11.16
CA PRO A 284 11.58 15.58 -11.34
C PRO A 284 11.21 14.88 -10.02
N TYR A 285 10.28 13.93 -10.07
CA TYR A 285 10.10 12.93 -9.03
C TYR A 285 10.40 11.55 -9.61
N ALA A 286 11.38 10.87 -9.01
CA ALA A 286 11.96 9.63 -9.53
C ALA A 286 12.30 9.75 -11.03
N GLY A 287 11.72 8.90 -11.88
CA GLY A 287 11.97 8.84 -13.33
C GLY A 287 11.09 9.77 -14.19
N ALA A 288 10.37 10.73 -13.62
CA ALA A 288 9.48 11.65 -14.35
C ALA A 288 9.86 13.13 -14.12
N PRO A 289 9.57 14.05 -15.07
CA PRO A 289 8.98 13.79 -16.38
C PRO A 289 9.98 13.17 -17.36
N ASN A 290 9.52 12.21 -18.16
CA ASN A 290 10.32 11.48 -19.15
C ASN A 290 9.71 11.58 -20.56
N THR A 291 10.20 10.80 -21.52
CA THR A 291 9.77 10.84 -22.93
C THR A 291 8.27 10.57 -23.14
N THR A 292 7.56 9.98 -22.18
CA THR A 292 6.10 9.77 -22.26
C THR A 292 5.28 11.01 -21.87
N TRP A 293 5.91 11.99 -21.19
CA TRP A 293 5.29 13.22 -20.69
C TRP A 293 5.19 14.35 -21.73
N TRP A 294 5.87 14.21 -22.87
CA TRP A 294 5.78 15.18 -23.97
C TRP A 294 4.36 15.27 -24.53
N ASP A 295 3.93 16.51 -24.83
CA ASP A 295 2.65 16.85 -25.44
C ASP A 295 1.40 16.30 -24.73
N ARG A 296 1.53 16.04 -23.42
CA ARG A 296 0.45 15.67 -22.50
C ARG A 296 -0.30 16.89 -22.00
N ASP A 297 -1.60 16.71 -21.80
CA ASP A 297 -2.50 17.71 -21.20
C ASP A 297 -2.49 17.51 -19.68
N LEU A 298 -1.64 18.27 -18.98
CA LEU A 298 -1.36 18.12 -17.56
C LEU A 298 -2.19 19.08 -16.72
N SER A 299 -2.74 18.58 -15.61
CA SER A 299 -3.29 19.41 -14.54
C SER A 299 -2.40 19.33 -13.29
N VAL A 300 -2.74 20.09 -12.26
CA VAL A 300 -2.07 20.15 -10.97
C VAL A 300 -3.03 19.80 -9.84
N GLY A 301 -2.50 19.17 -8.80
CA GLY A 301 -3.21 18.94 -7.55
C GLY A 301 -2.26 18.48 -6.45
N GLY A 302 -2.78 18.29 -5.24
CA GLY A 302 -2.02 17.82 -4.08
C GLY A 302 -2.49 18.46 -2.79
N ARG A 303 -1.58 18.56 -1.81
CA ARG A 303 -1.83 19.15 -0.49
C ARG A 303 -1.58 20.66 -0.50
N VAL A 304 -2.45 21.41 0.15
CA VAL A 304 -2.28 22.83 0.48
C VAL A 304 -2.46 23.02 1.97
N LEU A 305 -1.56 23.77 2.60
CA LEU A 305 -1.65 24.17 4.01
C LEU A 305 -2.23 25.58 4.08
N VAL A 306 -3.37 25.74 4.74
CA VAL A 306 -4.10 27.01 4.86
C VAL A 306 -4.16 27.43 6.33
N LYS A 307 -3.89 28.69 6.64
CA LYS A 307 -4.11 29.24 7.98
C LYS A 307 -5.58 29.65 8.15
N GLU A 308 -6.30 28.96 9.03
CA GLU A 308 -7.67 29.28 9.42
C GLU A 308 -7.70 29.64 10.91
N ASP A 309 -8.13 30.87 11.21
CA ASP A 309 -7.97 31.53 12.51
C ASP A 309 -6.54 31.38 13.06
N ASP A 310 -6.36 30.73 14.21
CA ASP A 310 -5.04 30.45 14.82
C ASP A 310 -4.48 29.05 14.50
N LYS A 311 -5.09 28.31 13.57
CA LYS A 311 -4.68 26.96 13.18
C LYS A 311 -4.13 26.92 11.76
N ILE A 312 -3.34 25.89 11.45
CA ILE A 312 -3.03 25.50 10.08
C ILE A 312 -3.80 24.21 9.80
N VAL A 313 -4.57 24.20 8.72
CA VAL A 313 -5.34 23.04 8.25
C VAL A 313 -4.77 22.51 6.94
N THR A 314 -4.86 21.20 6.75
CA THR A 314 -4.60 20.55 5.47
C THR A 314 -5.85 20.58 4.62
N LYS A 315 -5.73 21.01 3.36
CA LYS A 315 -6.76 20.82 2.33
C LYS A 315 -6.16 20.14 1.11
N LEU A 316 -6.97 19.42 0.36
CA LEU A 316 -6.59 18.90 -0.96
C LEU A 316 -7.14 19.80 -2.06
N VAL A 317 -6.35 20.00 -3.11
CA VAL A 317 -6.78 20.73 -4.32
C VAL A 317 -6.50 19.88 -5.55
N LYS A 318 -7.40 19.91 -6.52
CA LYS A 318 -7.24 19.30 -7.85
C LYS A 318 -7.93 20.22 -8.84
N LEU A 319 -7.22 20.67 -9.88
CA LEU A 319 -7.86 21.47 -10.94
C LEU A 319 -8.44 20.53 -12.01
N ASP A 320 -9.72 20.67 -12.33
CA ASP A 320 -10.44 19.76 -13.26
C ASP A 320 -10.20 20.07 -14.76
N TRP A 321 -9.24 20.93 -15.08
CA TRP A 321 -8.82 21.23 -16.46
C TRP A 321 -7.29 21.22 -16.58
N PRO A 322 -6.73 20.87 -17.75
CA PRO A 322 -5.29 20.90 -17.95
C PRO A 322 -4.78 22.35 -17.94
N ILE A 323 -3.98 22.70 -16.93
CA ILE A 323 -3.32 24.01 -16.82
C ILE A 323 -1.95 24.06 -17.48
N ALA A 324 -1.35 22.90 -17.79
CA ALA A 324 0.05 22.77 -18.12
C ALA A 324 0.29 21.82 -19.30
N ARG A 325 1.32 22.10 -20.11
CA ARG A 325 1.80 21.20 -21.16
C ARG A 325 3.30 21.34 -21.36
N ILE A 326 3.98 20.24 -21.67
CA ILE A 326 5.40 20.21 -22.02
C ILE A 326 5.49 19.91 -23.53
N PRO A 327 5.59 20.91 -24.42
CA PRO A 327 5.50 20.71 -25.87
C PRO A 327 6.81 20.18 -26.47
N THR A 328 6.72 19.25 -27.43
CA THR A 328 7.91 18.88 -28.23
C THR A 328 8.41 20.04 -29.09
N LEU A 329 9.73 20.08 -29.33
CA LEU A 329 10.25 20.85 -30.46
C LEU A 329 10.00 20.06 -31.76
N ALA A 330 9.42 20.71 -32.76
CA ALA A 330 9.07 20.03 -34.01
C ALA A 330 10.31 19.42 -34.73
N PRO A 331 10.21 18.21 -35.31
CA PRO A 331 11.36 17.51 -35.90
C PRO A 331 12.02 18.26 -37.07
N HIS A 332 11.31 19.22 -37.67
CA HIS A 332 11.84 20.14 -38.68
C HIS A 332 13.05 20.97 -38.21
N PHE A 333 13.24 21.15 -36.90
CA PHE A 333 14.42 21.80 -36.32
C PHE A 333 15.67 20.88 -36.24
N GLY A 334 15.59 19.65 -36.76
CA GLY A 334 16.73 18.75 -36.91
C GLY A 334 17.32 18.33 -35.56
N ALA A 335 18.64 18.45 -35.42
CA ALA A 335 19.36 18.01 -34.22
C ALA A 335 18.88 18.66 -32.91
N ALA A 336 18.34 19.89 -32.96
CA ALA A 336 17.79 20.54 -31.77
C ALA A 336 16.52 19.85 -31.22
N ALA A 337 15.80 19.11 -32.08
CA ALA A 337 14.62 18.32 -31.74
C ALA A 337 14.95 16.85 -31.42
N GLN A 338 16.23 16.53 -31.17
CA GLN A 338 16.70 15.19 -30.80
C GLN A 338 17.25 15.22 -29.37
N GLY A 339 16.87 14.21 -28.58
CA GLY A 339 17.30 14.10 -27.18
C GLY A 339 18.73 13.57 -27.01
N PRO A 340 19.24 13.47 -25.76
CA PRO A 340 18.52 13.69 -24.51
C PRO A 340 18.20 15.18 -24.26
N PHE A 341 16.99 15.44 -23.79
CA PHE A 341 16.54 16.79 -23.44
C PHE A 341 16.86 17.11 -21.97
N ASN A 342 17.21 18.35 -21.68
CA ASN A 342 17.50 18.82 -20.34
C ASN A 342 16.18 19.03 -19.53
N PRO A 343 15.99 18.36 -18.37
CA PRO A 343 14.76 18.51 -17.59
C PRO A 343 14.50 19.92 -17.05
N GLU A 344 15.55 20.68 -16.73
CA GLU A 344 15.46 22.03 -16.15
C GLU A 344 15.18 23.13 -17.19
N THR A 345 15.64 22.95 -18.43
CA THR A 345 15.60 24.02 -19.45
C THR A 345 14.76 23.69 -20.68
N GLN A 346 14.47 22.41 -20.96
CA GLN A 346 13.70 21.98 -22.13
C GLN A 346 12.39 21.27 -21.76
N MET A 347 12.34 20.52 -20.63
CA MET A 347 11.10 19.85 -20.18
C MET A 347 10.24 20.72 -19.24
N VAL A 348 10.28 22.04 -19.42
CA VAL A 348 9.61 23.00 -18.54
C VAL A 348 8.15 23.19 -18.98
N PRO A 349 7.15 22.92 -18.11
CA PRO A 349 5.74 23.11 -18.45
C PRO A 349 5.40 24.58 -18.74
N ILE A 350 4.67 24.81 -19.82
CA ILE A 350 4.02 26.08 -20.14
C ILE A 350 2.63 26.09 -19.49
N ILE A 351 2.29 27.17 -18.80
CA ILE A 351 1.01 27.36 -18.08
C ILE A 351 0.17 28.55 -18.59
N GLY A 352 0.62 29.20 -19.67
CA GLY A 352 -0.14 30.25 -20.34
C GLY A 352 0.72 31.15 -21.20
N LEU A 353 0.07 32.16 -21.78
CA LEU A 353 0.72 33.30 -22.42
C LEU A 353 0.80 34.47 -21.44
N ASP A 354 1.86 35.27 -21.59
CA ASP A 354 1.99 36.59 -20.98
C ASP A 354 1.09 37.58 -21.75
N ASP A 355 0.41 38.48 -21.03
CA ASP A 355 -0.64 39.32 -21.60
C ASP A 355 -0.18 40.79 -21.66
N THR A 356 0.01 41.27 -22.89
CA THR A 356 0.48 42.63 -23.19
C THR A 356 -0.52 43.74 -22.85
N GLU A 357 -1.82 43.44 -22.71
CA GLU A 357 -2.84 44.43 -22.35
C GLU A 357 -3.22 44.37 -20.86
N SER A 358 -3.04 43.22 -20.19
CA SER A 358 -3.34 43.11 -18.76
C SER A 358 -2.35 43.88 -17.89
N ARG A 359 -2.63 45.17 -17.65
CA ARG A 359 -1.92 46.02 -16.67
C ARG A 359 -2.21 45.64 -15.21
N ALA A 360 -2.59 44.37 -14.96
CA ALA A 360 -3.00 43.83 -13.69
C ALA A 360 -1.79 43.26 -12.94
N SER A 361 -1.12 44.15 -12.19
CA SER A 361 0.17 43.96 -11.52
C SER A 361 1.37 43.85 -12.48
N HIS A 362 2.37 44.71 -12.28
CA HIS A 362 3.70 44.47 -12.81
C HIS A 362 4.27 43.24 -12.10
N TYR A 363 4.50 42.14 -12.82
CA TYR A 363 5.30 41.05 -12.29
C TYR A 363 6.68 41.60 -11.90
N ALA A 364 7.07 41.42 -10.64
CA ALA A 364 8.48 41.44 -10.31
C ALA A 364 9.09 40.20 -10.96
N GLU A 365 9.77 40.36 -12.09
CA GLU A 365 10.50 39.24 -12.68
C GLU A 365 11.48 38.68 -11.63
N PRO A 366 11.47 37.36 -11.38
CA PRO A 366 12.32 36.77 -10.36
C PRO A 366 13.78 36.93 -10.80
N LYS A 367 14.52 37.84 -10.14
CA LYS A 367 15.88 38.25 -10.49
C LYS A 367 16.91 37.15 -10.15
N PRO A 368 17.31 36.27 -11.08
CA PRO A 368 18.00 35.05 -10.72
C PRO A 368 19.43 35.37 -10.26
N PHE A 369 19.91 34.67 -9.22
CA PHE A 369 21.29 34.75 -8.70
C PHE A 369 21.76 36.12 -8.15
N SER A 370 21.03 37.22 -8.37
CA SER A 370 21.40 38.58 -7.92
C SER A 370 20.85 38.98 -6.54
N GLN A 371 19.88 38.23 -6.01
CA GLN A 371 19.39 38.32 -4.64
C GLN A 371 19.25 36.90 -4.06
N PRO A 372 19.41 36.70 -2.74
CA PRO A 372 19.13 35.40 -2.13
C PRO A 372 17.63 35.06 -2.24
N PRO A 373 17.25 33.79 -2.48
CA PRO A 373 15.86 33.36 -2.45
C PRO A 373 15.36 33.27 -1.00
N PHE A 374 14.10 33.66 -0.80
CA PHE A 374 13.40 33.55 0.48
C PHE A 374 12.13 32.69 0.32
N ILE A 375 11.67 32.09 1.41
CA ILE A 375 10.33 31.51 1.50
C ILE A 375 9.39 32.68 1.86
N GLY A 376 8.76 33.26 0.85
CA GLY A 376 7.98 34.51 0.98
C GLY A 376 8.80 35.79 0.73
N SER A 377 8.20 36.95 1.03
CA SER A 377 8.75 38.28 0.69
C SER A 377 9.69 38.92 1.73
N GLU A 378 10.68 39.70 1.29
CA GLU A 378 11.59 40.50 2.14
C GLU A 378 10.90 41.62 2.97
N GLY A 379 9.67 42.01 2.64
CA GLY A 379 9.01 43.22 3.16
C GLY A 379 8.11 43.03 4.39
N ARG A 380 7.91 44.11 5.17
CA ARG A 380 6.91 44.20 6.25
C ARG A 380 5.48 44.35 5.69
N GLY A 381 4.95 43.29 5.11
CA GLY A 381 3.51 43.10 4.89
C GLY A 381 2.89 42.19 5.96
N PRO A 382 1.71 41.58 5.72
CA PRO A 382 1.25 40.43 6.49
C PRO A 382 2.19 39.23 6.26
N VAL A 383 3.22 39.14 7.12
CA VAL A 383 4.20 38.06 7.32
C VAL A 383 4.50 37.17 6.10
N HIS A 384 5.54 37.54 5.35
CA HIS A 384 6.32 36.65 4.47
C HIS A 384 5.48 35.64 3.65
N SER A 385 4.43 36.12 2.97
CA SER A 385 3.43 35.24 2.35
C SER A 385 4.04 34.32 1.28
N PHE A 386 3.98 33.01 1.50
CA PHE A 386 4.47 31.96 0.58
C PHE A 386 3.95 32.12 -0.86
N VAL A 387 2.71 32.60 -1.03
CA VAL A 387 2.11 32.86 -2.34
C VAL A 387 2.88 33.89 -3.19
N SER A 388 3.74 34.72 -2.61
CA SER A 388 4.56 35.68 -3.37
C SER A 388 5.75 35.04 -4.09
N THR A 389 6.02 33.75 -3.91
CA THR A 389 7.06 32.99 -4.65
C THR A 389 6.46 32.02 -5.68
N GLN A 390 5.16 32.15 -5.94
CA GLN A 390 4.39 31.27 -6.82
C GLN A 390 3.74 32.07 -7.95
N PRO A 391 3.44 31.47 -9.13
CA PRO A 391 2.77 32.19 -10.21
C PRO A 391 1.40 32.72 -9.75
N PRO A 392 1.12 34.04 -9.81
CA PRO A 392 -0.11 34.60 -9.24
C PRO A 392 -1.40 34.04 -9.84
N ARG A 393 -1.37 33.64 -11.13
CA ARG A 393 -2.49 32.96 -11.81
C ARG A 393 -2.74 31.55 -11.27
N LEU A 394 -1.69 30.85 -10.83
CA LEU A 394 -1.80 29.55 -10.17
C LEU A 394 -2.33 29.70 -8.73
N VAL A 395 -1.81 30.68 -7.98
CA VAL A 395 -2.33 31.01 -6.63
C VAL A 395 -3.83 31.29 -6.69
N LYS A 396 -4.27 32.09 -7.67
CA LYS A 396 -5.69 32.36 -7.88
C LYS A 396 -6.49 31.08 -8.14
N ALA A 397 -6.05 30.25 -9.09
CA ALA A 397 -6.75 29.01 -9.45
C ALA A 397 -6.83 28.01 -8.29
N VAL A 398 -5.77 27.86 -7.51
CA VAL A 398 -5.73 27.03 -6.30
C VAL A 398 -6.65 27.60 -5.21
N GLY A 399 -6.61 28.91 -4.98
CA GLY A 399 -7.47 29.58 -4.00
C GLY A 399 -8.96 29.47 -4.35
N ASP A 400 -9.32 29.73 -5.61
CA ASP A 400 -10.69 29.57 -6.13
C ASP A 400 -11.20 28.13 -5.94
N ALA A 401 -10.38 27.13 -6.30
CA ALA A 401 -10.71 25.71 -6.16
C ALA A 401 -10.83 25.23 -4.71
N LEU A 402 -10.18 25.93 -3.76
CA LEU A 402 -10.32 25.73 -2.32
C LEU A 402 -11.47 26.54 -1.69
N GLY A 403 -12.22 27.30 -2.49
CA GLY A 403 -13.32 28.17 -2.01
C GLY A 403 -12.85 29.41 -1.25
N LEU A 404 -11.59 29.82 -1.39
CA LEU A 404 -11.04 31.00 -0.73
C LEU A 404 -11.38 32.28 -1.49
N HIS A 405 -11.75 33.34 -0.76
CA HIS A 405 -11.83 34.69 -1.33
C HIS A 405 -10.42 35.25 -1.64
N ALA A 406 -10.34 36.22 -2.53
CA ALA A 406 -9.06 36.69 -3.10
C ALA A 406 -8.18 37.48 -2.11
N ASP A 407 -8.75 38.06 -1.07
CA ASP A 407 -8.06 38.61 0.10
C ASP A 407 -7.47 37.50 1.00
N ALA A 408 -8.18 36.38 1.13
CA ALA A 408 -7.78 35.22 1.90
C ALA A 408 -6.68 34.35 1.24
N TYR A 409 -6.32 34.54 -0.04
CA TYR A 409 -5.23 33.76 -0.67
C TYR A 409 -3.89 33.84 0.10
N SER A 410 -3.65 34.96 0.80
CA SER A 410 -2.46 35.16 1.65
C SER A 410 -2.38 34.22 2.86
N THR A 411 -3.46 33.52 3.19
CA THR A 411 -3.50 32.48 4.23
C THR A 411 -2.89 31.14 3.80
N ILE A 412 -2.62 30.94 2.51
CA ILE A 412 -1.91 29.73 2.02
C ILE A 412 -0.45 29.78 2.51
N VAL A 413 -0.13 28.90 3.46
CA VAL A 413 1.15 28.84 4.16
C VAL A 413 2.20 28.08 3.34
N ASN A 414 1.81 26.99 2.69
CA ASN A 414 2.66 26.17 1.83
C ASN A 414 1.81 25.23 0.97
N TRP A 415 2.39 24.55 -0.01
CA TRP A 415 1.76 23.44 -0.72
C TRP A 415 2.75 22.35 -1.17
N GLU A 416 2.25 21.15 -1.40
CA GLU A 416 2.93 20.03 -2.05
C GLU A 416 2.05 19.60 -3.21
N LEU A 417 2.39 20.07 -4.41
CA LEU A 417 1.60 19.90 -5.63
C LEU A 417 2.37 19.11 -6.69
N GLU A 418 1.63 18.32 -7.45
CA GLU A 418 2.09 17.38 -8.47
C GLU A 418 1.38 17.69 -9.80
N LEU A 419 2.10 17.59 -10.92
CA LEU A 419 1.49 17.56 -12.25
C LEU A 419 1.09 16.14 -12.65
N PHE A 420 -0.07 15.97 -13.28
CA PHE A 420 -0.59 14.67 -13.69
C PHE A 420 -1.32 14.72 -15.05
N ASP A 421 -1.25 13.62 -15.83
CA ASP A 421 -2.07 13.45 -17.04
C ASP A 421 -3.55 13.46 -16.69
N THR A 422 -4.29 14.38 -17.32
CA THR A 422 -5.76 14.54 -17.15
C THR A 422 -6.57 13.49 -17.90
N GLN A 423 -5.97 12.76 -18.84
CA GLN A 423 -6.67 11.74 -19.64
C GLN A 423 -7.19 10.61 -18.73
N PRO A 424 -8.52 10.43 -18.57
CA PRO A 424 -9.10 9.45 -17.64
C PRO A 424 -8.60 8.01 -17.84
N ALA A 425 -8.70 7.17 -16.82
CA ALA A 425 -8.47 5.73 -16.96
C ALA A 425 -9.58 5.10 -17.81
N THR A 426 -9.21 4.37 -18.86
CA THR A 426 -10.15 3.94 -19.92
C THR A 426 -9.92 2.48 -20.29
N VAL A 427 -11.02 1.72 -20.36
CA VAL A 427 -11.02 0.33 -20.84
C VAL A 427 -10.86 0.29 -22.36
N GLY A 428 -9.96 -0.54 -22.88
CA GLY A 428 -9.58 -0.59 -24.30
C GLY A 428 -9.15 -1.97 -24.78
N GLY A 429 -8.67 -2.04 -26.03
CA GLY A 429 -8.62 -3.29 -26.80
C GLY A 429 -9.93 -3.54 -27.56
N LEU A 430 -9.91 -4.42 -28.57
CA LEU A 430 -11.10 -4.68 -29.40
C LEU A 430 -12.23 -5.28 -28.57
N ASP A 431 -11.91 -6.28 -27.75
CA ASP A 431 -12.85 -6.96 -26.85
C ASP A 431 -12.78 -6.42 -25.41
N LYS A 432 -12.28 -5.19 -25.23
CA LYS A 432 -12.16 -4.46 -23.95
C LYS A 432 -11.25 -5.12 -22.90
N GLU A 433 -10.24 -5.84 -23.37
CA GLU A 433 -9.35 -6.68 -22.56
C GLU A 433 -8.37 -5.90 -21.66
N PHE A 434 -8.17 -4.59 -21.90
CA PHE A 434 -7.13 -3.77 -21.25
C PHE A 434 -7.69 -2.57 -20.48
N ILE A 435 -6.92 -2.06 -19.52
CA ILE A 435 -7.10 -0.75 -18.89
C ILE A 435 -5.89 0.12 -19.24
N PHE A 436 -6.13 1.26 -19.88
CA PHE A 436 -5.12 2.28 -20.15
C PHE A 436 -5.26 3.41 -19.13
N ALA A 437 -4.26 3.64 -18.29
CA ALA A 437 -4.31 4.65 -17.22
C ALA A 437 -2.92 5.17 -16.86
N GLY A 438 -2.85 6.38 -16.29
CA GLY A 438 -1.63 6.84 -15.61
C GLY A 438 -1.59 6.38 -14.17
N ARG A 439 -0.39 6.22 -13.61
CA ARG A 439 -0.17 5.88 -12.18
C ARG A 439 -0.80 4.52 -11.81
N ILE A 440 -0.51 3.50 -12.62
CA ILE A 440 -0.87 2.10 -12.32
C ILE A 440 0.10 1.55 -11.26
N ASP A 441 1.39 1.85 -11.41
CA ASP A 441 2.43 1.86 -10.37
C ASP A 441 2.00 2.70 -9.15
N ASP A 442 2.05 2.17 -7.93
CA ASP A 442 1.56 0.84 -7.54
C ASP A 442 0.10 0.91 -7.00
N LYS A 443 -0.60 1.99 -7.36
CA LYS A 443 -2.02 2.18 -7.05
C LYS A 443 -2.90 1.00 -7.52
N LEU A 444 -2.43 0.15 -8.45
CA LEU A 444 -3.06 -1.12 -8.82
C LEU A 444 -3.03 -2.18 -7.70
N CYS A 445 -1.86 -2.55 -7.17
CA CYS A 445 -1.82 -3.56 -6.11
C CYS A 445 -2.33 -2.96 -4.79
N SER A 446 -1.95 -1.73 -4.48
CA SER A 446 -2.44 -0.98 -3.31
C SER A 446 -3.97 -0.87 -3.27
N TRP A 447 -4.64 -0.53 -4.39
CA TRP A 447 -6.11 -0.52 -4.42
C TRP A 447 -6.69 -1.93 -4.21
N ALA A 448 -6.15 -2.94 -4.89
CA ALA A 448 -6.64 -4.32 -4.76
C ALA A 448 -6.44 -4.89 -3.33
N ALA A 449 -5.36 -4.49 -2.64
CA ALA A 449 -5.11 -4.87 -1.25
C ALA A 449 -6.14 -4.25 -0.30
N VAL A 450 -6.46 -2.95 -0.46
CA VAL A 450 -7.52 -2.27 0.30
C VAL A 450 -8.87 -2.95 0.11
N GLN A 451 -9.29 -3.22 -1.15
CA GLN A 451 -10.57 -3.88 -1.40
C GLN A 451 -10.61 -5.30 -0.79
N ALA A 452 -9.50 -6.03 -0.82
CA ALA A 452 -9.40 -7.36 -0.19
C ALA A 452 -9.57 -7.29 1.34
N LEU A 453 -9.01 -6.28 2.01
CA LEU A 453 -9.19 -6.08 3.46
C LEU A 453 -10.63 -5.68 3.81
N ILE A 454 -11.23 -4.77 3.05
CA ILE A 454 -12.65 -4.38 3.19
C ILE A 454 -13.58 -5.59 3.01
N GLU A 455 -13.32 -6.43 2.00
CA GLU A 455 -14.10 -7.65 1.76
C GLU A 455 -13.94 -8.70 2.87
N ALA A 456 -12.76 -8.80 3.47
CA ALA A 456 -12.46 -9.66 4.61
C ALA A 456 -13.06 -9.17 5.95
N ASN A 457 -13.35 -7.87 6.06
CA ASN A 457 -14.06 -7.29 7.22
C ASN A 457 -15.55 -7.61 7.15
N GLY A 458 -16.21 -7.26 6.03
CA GLY A 458 -17.67 -7.37 5.87
C GLY A 458 -18.23 -8.79 5.67
N SER A 459 -17.46 -9.85 5.92
CA SER A 459 -17.79 -11.24 5.58
C SER A 459 -17.95 -12.17 6.78
N GLY A 460 -17.55 -11.74 7.98
CA GLY A 460 -17.43 -12.63 9.14
C GLY A 460 -16.13 -13.45 9.18
N ASP A 461 -15.25 -13.34 8.16
CA ASP A 461 -13.94 -14.06 8.11
C ASP A 461 -12.96 -13.62 9.22
N THR A 462 -13.38 -12.70 10.10
CA THR A 462 -12.65 -12.20 11.28
C THR A 462 -13.12 -12.87 12.58
N GLU A 463 -14.33 -13.42 12.64
CA GLU A 463 -14.89 -14.08 13.85
C GLU A 463 -14.10 -15.33 14.25
N ASP A 464 -13.64 -16.10 13.27
CA ASP A 464 -12.84 -17.30 13.50
C ASP A 464 -11.32 -17.07 13.52
N SER A 465 -10.85 -15.89 13.07
CA SER A 465 -9.43 -15.54 12.93
C SER A 465 -8.74 -15.30 14.29
N SER A 466 -7.51 -15.80 14.43
CA SER A 466 -6.60 -15.52 15.55
C SER A 466 -5.38 -14.69 15.17
N ILE A 467 -5.24 -14.26 13.91
CA ILE A 467 -4.20 -13.33 13.42
C ILE A 467 -4.73 -11.92 13.22
N ILE A 468 -3.82 -10.96 13.07
CA ILE A 468 -4.12 -9.61 12.55
C ILE A 468 -4.07 -9.68 11.01
N LYS A 469 -4.98 -8.98 10.31
CA LYS A 469 -4.93 -8.75 8.86
C LYS A 469 -4.48 -7.30 8.65
N ILE A 470 -3.46 -7.04 7.83
CA ILE A 470 -2.87 -5.70 7.64
C ILE A 470 -2.73 -5.39 6.15
N VAL A 471 -3.06 -4.15 5.76
CA VAL A 471 -2.65 -3.52 4.50
C VAL A 471 -1.81 -2.29 4.84
N GLY A 472 -0.56 -2.27 4.37
CA GLY A 472 0.32 -1.10 4.44
C GLY A 472 0.50 -0.46 3.07
N LEU A 473 0.24 0.84 3.00
CA LEU A 473 0.39 1.68 1.81
C LEU A 473 1.50 2.69 2.11
N PHE A 474 2.59 2.66 1.34
CA PHE A 474 3.75 3.52 1.55
C PHE A 474 3.90 4.59 0.46
N ASP A 475 4.45 5.74 0.84
CA ASP A 475 4.93 6.82 -0.02
C ASP A 475 6.45 6.68 -0.22
N ASP A 476 7.02 7.44 -1.15
CA ASP A 476 8.45 7.49 -1.44
C ASP A 476 9.14 6.19 -1.90
N GLU A 477 8.44 5.13 -2.33
CA GLU A 477 9.11 3.93 -2.90
C GLU A 477 10.01 4.32 -4.06
N GLU A 478 9.46 5.09 -5.01
CA GLU A 478 10.09 5.48 -6.27
C GLU A 478 11.40 6.29 -6.10
N ILE A 479 11.64 6.82 -4.89
CA ILE A 479 12.88 7.52 -4.50
C ILE A 479 13.72 6.76 -3.46
N GLY A 480 13.46 5.46 -3.27
CA GLY A 480 14.21 4.54 -2.41
C GLY A 480 13.65 4.36 -0.99
N SER A 481 12.46 4.89 -0.70
CA SER A 481 11.68 4.69 0.54
C SER A 481 12.34 5.13 1.85
N GLN A 482 13.32 6.05 1.80
CA GLN A 482 14.15 6.49 2.94
C GLN A 482 13.59 7.67 3.76
N LEU A 483 12.30 8.04 3.60
CA LEU A 483 11.64 9.07 4.40
C LEU A 483 10.72 8.45 5.47
N ARG A 484 10.24 9.28 6.41
CA ARG A 484 9.50 8.81 7.60
C ARG A 484 8.22 8.03 7.27
N GLN A 485 7.64 8.29 6.11
CA GLN A 485 6.40 7.68 5.64
C GLN A 485 6.66 6.48 4.69
N GLY A 486 7.86 6.32 4.15
CA GLY A 486 8.25 5.19 3.30
C GLY A 486 8.62 3.92 4.07
N ALA A 487 8.86 2.84 3.34
CA ALA A 487 9.06 1.48 3.85
C ALA A 487 10.39 1.24 4.59
N LYS A 488 11.39 2.12 4.46
CA LYS A 488 12.58 2.14 5.35
C LYS A 488 12.39 3.02 6.59
N GLY A 489 11.25 3.72 6.68
CA GLY A 489 10.78 4.35 7.91
C GLY A 489 10.30 3.31 8.94
N ASN A 490 10.05 3.75 10.17
CA ASN A 490 9.62 2.85 11.24
C ASN A 490 8.10 2.54 11.25
N PHE A 491 7.36 2.84 10.17
CA PHE A 491 5.89 2.88 10.22
C PHE A 491 5.27 1.51 10.56
N LEU A 492 5.45 0.50 9.71
CA LEU A 492 4.92 -0.85 9.97
C LEU A 492 5.43 -1.47 11.30
N PRO A 493 6.75 -1.45 11.63
CA PRO A 493 7.21 -1.92 12.93
C PRO A 493 6.51 -1.21 14.11
N SER A 494 6.43 0.13 14.05
CA SER A 494 5.81 0.92 15.12
C SER A 494 4.31 0.66 15.25
N ILE A 495 3.58 0.41 14.16
CA ILE A 495 2.15 0.10 14.23
C ILE A 495 1.93 -1.32 14.79
N MET A 496 2.71 -2.32 14.34
CA MET A 496 2.64 -3.68 14.90
C MET A 496 3.00 -3.70 16.40
N GLU A 497 4.02 -2.97 16.82
CA GLU A 497 4.42 -2.87 18.24
C GLU A 497 3.35 -2.18 19.09
N ARG A 498 2.67 -1.15 18.57
CA ARG A 498 1.53 -0.49 19.24
C ARG A 498 0.31 -1.41 19.36
N ILE A 499 0.00 -2.18 18.32
CA ILE A 499 -1.11 -3.16 18.34
C ILE A 499 -0.85 -4.23 19.42
N VAL A 500 0.37 -4.80 19.45
CA VAL A 500 0.75 -5.78 20.49
C VAL A 500 0.80 -5.13 21.88
N GLY A 501 1.27 -3.89 22.00
CA GLY A 501 1.26 -3.09 23.23
C GLY A 501 -0.12 -2.95 23.83
N SER A 502 -1.08 -2.47 23.03
CA SER A 502 -2.49 -2.33 23.41
C SER A 502 -3.11 -3.67 23.82
N LEU A 503 -3.07 -4.67 22.93
CA LEU A 503 -3.74 -5.96 23.13
C LEU A 503 -3.10 -6.83 24.22
N SER A 504 -1.91 -6.47 24.73
CA SER A 504 -1.27 -7.08 25.91
C SER A 504 -1.46 -6.29 27.21
N GLY A 505 -2.29 -5.24 27.21
CA GLY A 505 -2.51 -4.39 28.38
C GLY A 505 -1.23 -3.66 28.81
N GLY A 506 -0.47 -3.14 27.85
CA GLY A 506 0.80 -2.44 28.07
C GLY A 506 2.03 -3.34 28.29
N ASN A 507 1.87 -4.67 28.32
CA ASN A 507 2.93 -5.62 28.69
C ASN A 507 3.65 -6.27 27.49
N ALA A 508 3.88 -5.50 26.42
CA ALA A 508 4.59 -5.97 25.23
C ALA A 508 6.10 -6.12 25.47
N SER A 509 6.50 -7.30 25.94
CA SER A 509 7.92 -7.67 26.02
C SER A 509 8.53 -7.81 24.62
N ARG A 510 9.86 -7.66 24.51
CA ARG A 510 10.60 -7.89 23.25
C ARG A 510 10.42 -9.32 22.72
N ASP A 511 10.24 -10.30 23.60
CA ASP A 511 9.90 -11.68 23.24
C ASP A 511 8.48 -11.78 22.63
N LEU A 512 7.50 -11.05 23.17
CA LEU A 512 6.13 -11.04 22.65
C LEU A 512 6.04 -10.41 21.26
N ILE A 513 6.79 -9.33 21.03
CA ILE A 513 6.95 -8.67 19.73
C ILE A 513 7.71 -9.59 18.76
N GLY A 514 8.85 -10.16 19.17
CA GLY A 514 9.63 -11.09 18.34
C GLY A 514 8.85 -12.33 17.93
N ARG A 515 8.03 -12.90 18.83
CA ARG A 515 7.09 -14.00 18.51
C ARG A 515 5.98 -13.55 17.56
N THR A 516 5.49 -12.32 17.68
CA THR A 516 4.52 -11.74 16.72
C THR A 516 5.14 -11.65 15.32
N TYR A 517 6.34 -11.08 15.18
CA TYR A 517 7.05 -11.01 13.89
C TYR A 517 7.34 -12.40 13.32
N ALA A 518 7.89 -13.33 14.11
CA ALA A 518 8.19 -14.69 13.65
C ALA A 518 6.93 -15.48 13.20
N ASN A 519 5.77 -15.20 13.81
CA ASN A 519 4.48 -15.79 13.42
C ASN A 519 3.78 -15.06 12.25
N SER A 520 4.36 -13.98 11.72
CA SER A 520 3.77 -13.17 10.64
C SER A 520 4.30 -13.57 9.25
N PHE A 521 3.70 -12.98 8.22
CA PHE A 521 4.14 -13.09 6.83
C PHE A 521 3.74 -11.84 6.01
N ILE A 522 4.63 -11.38 5.14
CA ILE A 522 4.43 -10.24 4.23
C ILE A 522 4.26 -10.74 2.79
N VAL A 523 3.21 -10.30 2.12
CA VAL A 523 3.20 -10.19 0.65
C VAL A 523 3.52 -8.74 0.32
N SER A 524 4.71 -8.52 -0.21
CA SER A 524 5.11 -7.29 -0.87
C SER A 524 4.35 -7.26 -2.20
N SER A 525 3.27 -6.48 -2.21
CA SER A 525 2.26 -6.45 -3.25
C SER A 525 2.54 -5.29 -4.17
N ASP A 526 3.42 -5.52 -5.13
CA ASP A 526 3.99 -4.51 -6.04
C ASP A 526 3.76 -4.93 -7.51
N VAL A 527 3.62 -3.97 -8.42
CA VAL A 527 3.27 -4.25 -9.83
C VAL A 527 4.41 -4.94 -10.58
N ILE A 528 4.06 -5.87 -11.48
CA ILE A 528 5.04 -6.76 -12.15
C ILE A 528 5.03 -6.56 -13.67
N HIS A 529 6.18 -6.70 -14.32
CA HIS A 529 6.30 -6.57 -15.77
C HIS A 529 5.56 -7.68 -16.54
N ALA A 530 4.42 -7.35 -17.15
CA ALA A 530 3.75 -8.19 -18.15
C ALA A 530 4.63 -8.36 -19.40
N VAL A 531 4.51 -9.49 -20.10
CA VAL A 531 5.28 -9.78 -21.31
C VAL A 531 4.91 -8.82 -22.45
N ASN A 532 5.88 -8.05 -22.94
CA ASN A 532 5.69 -7.13 -24.05
C ASN A 532 6.06 -7.82 -25.38
N PRO A 533 5.09 -8.11 -26.28
CA PRO A 533 5.34 -8.89 -27.49
C PRO A 533 6.28 -8.19 -28.49
N ASN A 534 6.49 -6.88 -28.35
CA ASN A 534 7.41 -6.11 -29.19
C ASN A 534 8.88 -6.22 -28.74
N PHE A 535 9.15 -6.78 -27.55
CA PHE A 535 10.48 -6.81 -26.91
C PHE A 535 10.79 -8.17 -26.26
N LEU A 536 10.31 -9.28 -26.83
CA LEU A 536 10.44 -10.63 -26.27
C LEU A 536 11.88 -11.02 -25.88
N ASN A 537 12.89 -10.48 -26.58
CA ASN A 537 14.30 -10.69 -26.28
C ASN A 537 14.75 -10.15 -24.91
N ALA A 538 14.01 -9.22 -24.31
CA ALA A 538 14.29 -8.66 -22.98
C ALA A 538 13.70 -9.50 -21.83
N TYR A 539 12.85 -10.48 -22.12
CA TYR A 539 12.19 -11.32 -21.13
C TYR A 539 12.87 -12.68 -20.97
N LEU A 540 12.65 -13.32 -19.82
CA LEU A 540 13.09 -14.68 -19.54
C LEU A 540 11.99 -15.68 -19.90
N GLU A 541 12.34 -16.66 -20.74
CA GLU A 541 11.42 -17.72 -21.17
C GLU A 541 10.87 -18.49 -19.95
N ASN A 542 9.57 -18.83 -19.99
CA ASN A 542 8.79 -19.42 -18.89
C ASN A 542 8.61 -18.54 -17.63
N HIS A 543 9.24 -17.37 -17.55
CA HIS A 543 9.16 -16.42 -16.43
C HIS A 543 8.62 -15.05 -16.90
N SER A 544 7.59 -15.11 -17.75
CA SER A 544 7.03 -14.01 -18.53
C SER A 544 5.51 -13.98 -18.33
N PRO A 545 4.96 -13.17 -17.40
CA PRO A 545 3.55 -13.20 -17.05
C PRO A 545 2.66 -12.51 -18.10
N HIS A 546 1.42 -12.97 -18.21
CA HIS A 546 0.40 -12.43 -19.10
C HIS A 546 -0.64 -11.61 -18.32
N LEU A 547 -1.24 -10.62 -19.00
CA LEU A 547 -2.41 -9.89 -18.50
C LEU A 547 -3.66 -10.80 -18.48
N ASN A 548 -4.62 -10.47 -17.61
CA ASN A 548 -5.90 -11.15 -17.40
C ASN A 548 -5.79 -12.62 -16.91
N VAL A 549 -4.68 -13.02 -16.29
CA VAL A 549 -4.43 -14.41 -15.85
C VAL A 549 -4.41 -14.56 -14.33
N GLY A 550 -3.78 -13.65 -13.60
CA GLY A 550 -3.61 -13.72 -12.14
C GLY A 550 -2.35 -13.02 -11.63
N VAL A 551 -2.25 -12.90 -10.30
CA VAL A 551 -1.09 -12.31 -9.59
C VAL A 551 0.20 -13.05 -9.96
N VAL A 552 1.30 -12.32 -10.04
CA VAL A 552 2.62 -12.84 -10.41
C VAL A 552 3.53 -12.86 -9.20
N VAL A 553 4.17 -14.00 -8.94
CA VAL A 553 5.29 -14.11 -7.99
C VAL A 553 6.56 -13.61 -8.67
N SER A 554 7.25 -12.65 -8.05
CA SER A 554 8.49 -12.06 -8.54
C SER A 554 9.69 -12.72 -7.87
N ALA A 555 10.62 -13.27 -8.65
CA ALA A 555 11.84 -13.91 -8.14
C ALA A 555 13.10 -13.19 -8.64
N ASP A 556 14.05 -12.98 -7.72
CA ASP A 556 15.41 -12.52 -8.02
C ASP A 556 16.41 -13.20 -7.06
N SER A 557 17.57 -13.58 -7.57
CA SER A 557 18.62 -14.28 -6.81
C SER A 557 19.58 -13.34 -6.07
N ASN A 558 19.39 -12.01 -6.17
CA ASN A 558 20.32 -10.98 -5.70
C ASN A 558 19.73 -10.12 -4.57
N GLY A 559 18.53 -10.44 -4.07
CA GLY A 559 17.88 -9.73 -2.98
C GLY A 559 17.11 -8.46 -3.39
N HIS A 560 16.85 -8.25 -4.68
CA HIS A 560 15.87 -7.24 -5.11
C HIS A 560 14.43 -7.62 -4.73
N MET A 561 14.19 -8.94 -4.57
CA MET A 561 12.95 -9.56 -4.12
C MET A 561 13.25 -10.43 -2.89
N THR A 562 12.26 -10.67 -2.05
CA THR A 562 12.30 -11.52 -0.84
C THR A 562 11.93 -12.98 -1.09
N THR A 563 11.33 -13.25 -2.24
CA THR A 563 10.74 -14.54 -2.62
C THR A 563 11.70 -15.72 -2.50
N ASP A 564 11.32 -16.72 -1.69
CA ASP A 564 12.00 -18.01 -1.57
C ASP A 564 11.02 -19.18 -1.83
N SER A 565 11.51 -20.42 -1.73
CA SER A 565 10.69 -21.62 -1.97
C SER A 565 9.59 -21.85 -0.93
N VAL A 566 9.78 -21.41 0.31
CA VAL A 566 8.79 -21.50 1.40
C VAL A 566 7.74 -20.42 1.24
N SER A 567 8.14 -19.18 0.94
CA SER A 567 7.21 -18.07 0.76
C SER A 567 6.37 -18.22 -0.52
N THR A 568 6.97 -18.72 -1.60
CA THR A 568 6.24 -19.18 -2.81
C THR A 568 5.22 -20.27 -2.48
N ALA A 569 5.62 -21.29 -1.70
CA ALA A 569 4.69 -22.36 -1.33
C ALA A 569 3.52 -21.83 -0.46
N ILE A 570 3.77 -20.95 0.51
CA ILE A 570 2.73 -20.35 1.35
C ILE A 570 1.72 -19.57 0.50
N LEU A 571 2.17 -18.71 -0.42
CA LEU A 571 1.24 -17.94 -1.25
C LEU A 571 0.47 -18.83 -2.25
N GLN A 572 1.12 -19.82 -2.87
CA GLN A 572 0.44 -20.80 -3.74
C GLN A 572 -0.64 -21.56 -2.99
N ARG A 573 -0.36 -22.03 -1.76
CA ARG A 573 -1.34 -22.74 -0.91
C ARG A 573 -2.50 -21.83 -0.47
N CYS A 574 -2.32 -20.51 -0.42
CA CYS A 574 -3.41 -19.55 -0.23
C CYS A 574 -4.24 -19.38 -1.52
N ALA A 575 -3.58 -19.22 -2.67
CA ALA A 575 -4.23 -19.08 -3.97
C ALA A 575 -5.07 -20.32 -4.35
N ASP A 576 -4.55 -21.52 -4.09
CA ASP A 576 -5.24 -22.81 -4.25
C ASP A 576 -6.62 -22.80 -3.58
N LYS A 577 -6.69 -22.31 -2.33
CA LYS A 577 -7.88 -22.36 -1.48
C LYS A 577 -9.02 -21.48 -1.98
N VAL A 578 -8.73 -20.48 -2.81
CA VAL A 578 -9.74 -19.62 -3.49
C VAL A 578 -9.85 -19.87 -4.99
N GLY A 579 -9.05 -20.80 -5.55
CA GLY A 579 -9.00 -21.08 -6.98
C GLY A 579 -8.44 -19.91 -7.82
N ALA A 580 -7.60 -19.07 -7.22
CA ALA A 580 -6.81 -18.08 -7.92
C ALA A 580 -5.65 -18.75 -8.68
N LYS A 581 -5.09 -18.06 -9.67
CA LYS A 581 -3.87 -18.47 -10.36
C LYS A 581 -2.72 -17.58 -9.93
N LEU A 582 -1.55 -18.18 -9.74
CA LEU A 582 -0.29 -17.46 -9.71
C LEU A 582 0.44 -17.64 -11.04
N GLN A 583 1.21 -16.63 -11.41
CA GLN A 583 2.21 -16.65 -12.48
C GLN A 583 3.60 -16.45 -11.86
N VAL A 584 4.66 -16.52 -12.65
CA VAL A 584 6.02 -16.21 -12.19
C VAL A 584 6.71 -15.22 -13.13
N PHE A 585 7.45 -14.28 -12.55
CA PHE A 585 8.36 -13.37 -13.24
C PHE A 585 9.75 -13.47 -12.63
N GLN A 586 10.77 -13.42 -13.49
CA GLN A 586 12.16 -13.27 -13.11
C GLN A 586 12.91 -12.59 -14.27
N ILE A 587 13.83 -11.69 -13.96
CA ILE A 587 14.68 -11.06 -14.97
C ILE A 587 15.63 -12.08 -15.63
N ARG A 588 16.08 -11.77 -16.85
CA ARG A 588 17.20 -12.50 -17.46
C ARG A 588 18.51 -12.21 -16.71
N ASN A 589 19.45 -13.16 -16.71
CA ASN A 589 20.77 -13.03 -16.09
C ASN A 589 21.64 -11.88 -16.66
N ASP A 590 21.29 -11.35 -17.84
CA ASP A 590 21.96 -10.24 -18.53
C ASP A 590 21.19 -8.90 -18.41
N SER A 591 20.21 -8.83 -17.52
CA SER A 591 19.31 -7.68 -17.31
C SER A 591 19.43 -7.12 -15.87
N ARG A 592 18.70 -6.03 -15.59
CA ARG A 592 18.63 -5.38 -14.26
C ARG A 592 17.20 -5.44 -13.71
N SER A 593 17.06 -5.67 -12.40
CA SER A 593 15.78 -5.59 -11.69
C SER A 593 15.53 -4.19 -11.13
N GLY A 594 14.24 -3.84 -10.93
CA GLY A 594 13.83 -2.87 -9.93
C GLY A 594 14.01 -3.43 -8.50
N GLY A 595 13.72 -2.62 -7.48
CA GLY A 595 13.49 -3.10 -6.11
C GLY A 595 11.99 -3.04 -5.79
N THR A 596 11.65 -3.29 -4.53
CA THR A 596 10.29 -3.15 -3.96
C THR A 596 10.39 -2.82 -2.47
N VAL A 597 9.26 -2.54 -1.81
CA VAL A 597 9.18 -2.42 -0.34
C VAL A 597 9.53 -3.72 0.42
N GLY A 598 9.45 -4.88 -0.22
CA GLY A 598 9.56 -6.21 0.41
C GLY A 598 10.85 -6.44 1.19
N PRO A 599 12.04 -6.34 0.54
CA PRO A 599 13.32 -6.50 1.24
C PRO A 599 13.51 -5.47 2.36
N MET A 600 12.92 -4.29 2.23
CA MET A 600 13.01 -3.20 3.21
C MET A 600 12.26 -3.56 4.50
N LEU A 601 11.00 -3.99 4.36
CA LEU A 601 10.13 -4.35 5.48
C LEU A 601 10.55 -5.67 6.14
N SER A 602 10.97 -6.66 5.34
CA SER A 602 11.48 -7.93 5.85
C SER A 602 12.78 -7.75 6.65
N ALA A 603 13.74 -6.96 6.15
CA ALA A 603 14.97 -6.64 6.89
C ALA A 603 14.72 -5.82 8.18
N ALA A 604 13.71 -4.94 8.19
CA ALA A 604 13.37 -4.12 9.36
C ALA A 604 12.65 -4.90 10.48
N THR A 605 11.99 -6.02 10.17
CA THR A 605 11.12 -6.75 11.11
C THR A 605 11.54 -8.21 11.37
N GLY A 606 12.32 -8.81 10.48
CA GLY A 606 12.59 -10.25 10.46
C GLY A 606 11.41 -11.11 10.00
N ILE A 607 10.36 -10.52 9.43
CA ILE A 607 9.17 -11.24 8.95
C ILE A 607 9.48 -11.91 7.59
N ARG A 608 9.07 -13.18 7.43
CA ARG A 608 9.13 -13.92 6.15
C ARG A 608 8.30 -13.20 5.09
N ALA A 609 8.83 -13.07 3.88
CA ALA A 609 8.19 -12.29 2.84
C ALA A 609 8.21 -12.99 1.46
N ILE A 610 7.29 -12.56 0.61
CA ILE A 610 7.25 -12.84 -0.83
C ILE A 610 6.96 -11.54 -1.57
N ASP A 611 7.55 -11.35 -2.74
CA ASP A 611 7.18 -10.28 -3.66
C ASP A 611 6.23 -10.84 -4.71
N ALA A 612 4.97 -10.37 -4.70
CA ALA A 612 3.95 -10.83 -5.63
C ALA A 612 2.81 -9.81 -5.82
N GLY A 613 2.61 -9.36 -7.05
CA GLY A 613 1.55 -8.42 -7.40
C GLY A 613 1.10 -8.50 -8.86
N ILE A 614 0.52 -7.43 -9.38
CA ILE A 614 -0.40 -7.47 -10.52
C ILE A 614 0.33 -7.08 -11.82
N PRO A 615 0.14 -7.79 -12.95
CA PRO A 615 0.94 -7.56 -14.15
C PRO A 615 0.53 -6.29 -14.91
N GLN A 616 1.52 -5.53 -15.40
CA GLN A 616 1.32 -4.38 -16.30
C GLN A 616 2.40 -4.24 -17.37
N LEU A 617 2.03 -3.62 -18.49
CA LEU A 617 2.92 -3.10 -19.52
C LEU A 617 3.22 -1.62 -19.26
N SER A 618 4.37 -1.14 -19.75
CA SER A 618 4.75 0.28 -19.72
C SER A 618 4.77 0.90 -18.31
N MET A 619 5.31 0.14 -17.35
CA MET A 619 5.77 0.64 -16.04
C MET A 619 6.58 1.94 -16.18
N HIS A 620 6.44 2.86 -15.23
CA HIS A 620 7.06 4.21 -15.24
C HIS A 620 6.69 5.12 -16.45
N SER A 621 5.69 4.75 -17.25
CA SER A 621 5.05 5.63 -18.24
C SER A 621 4.03 6.55 -17.57
N ILE A 622 3.87 7.78 -18.07
CA ILE A 622 2.74 8.65 -17.66
C ILE A 622 1.38 7.98 -17.95
N ARG A 623 1.34 7.04 -18.90
CA ARG A 623 0.20 6.18 -19.19
C ARG A 623 0.66 4.75 -19.47
N ALA A 624 0.37 3.86 -18.53
CA ALA A 624 0.67 2.44 -18.54
C ALA A 624 -0.56 1.61 -18.97
N THR A 625 -0.44 0.28 -18.99
CA THR A 625 -1.52 -0.64 -19.36
C THR A 625 -1.54 -1.89 -18.49
N THR A 626 -2.69 -2.27 -17.94
CA THR A 626 -2.92 -3.59 -17.29
C THR A 626 -4.14 -4.29 -17.93
N GLY A 627 -4.47 -5.51 -17.52
CA GLY A 627 -5.66 -6.23 -17.98
C GLY A 627 -6.95 -5.71 -17.31
N SER A 628 -8.07 -5.85 -18.02
CA SER A 628 -9.42 -5.53 -17.53
C SER A 628 -9.85 -6.40 -16.33
N LEU A 629 -9.37 -7.64 -16.23
CA LEU A 629 -9.68 -8.55 -15.13
C LEU A 629 -8.66 -8.46 -13.98
N ASP A 630 -7.44 -7.98 -14.25
CA ASP A 630 -6.32 -8.05 -13.33
C ASP A 630 -6.56 -7.37 -11.96
N PRO A 631 -7.24 -6.21 -11.85
CA PRO A 631 -7.62 -5.65 -10.55
C PRO A 631 -8.45 -6.63 -9.69
N GLY A 632 -9.47 -7.28 -10.29
CA GLY A 632 -10.34 -8.23 -9.57
C GLY A 632 -9.68 -9.57 -9.29
N LEU A 633 -8.74 -10.00 -10.14
CA LEU A 633 -7.89 -11.17 -9.87
C LEU A 633 -6.88 -10.90 -8.74
N GLY A 634 -6.40 -9.66 -8.62
CA GLY A 634 -5.65 -9.16 -7.48
C GLY A 634 -6.43 -9.27 -6.18
N VAL A 635 -7.63 -8.66 -6.12
CA VAL A 635 -8.50 -8.72 -4.93
C VAL A 635 -8.78 -10.17 -4.52
N LEU A 636 -9.09 -11.07 -5.47
CA LEU A 636 -9.31 -12.49 -5.20
C LEU A 636 -8.10 -13.15 -4.53
N CYS A 637 -6.89 -12.92 -5.06
CA CYS A 637 -5.67 -13.52 -4.54
C CYS A 637 -5.29 -12.96 -3.16
N PHE A 638 -5.36 -11.65 -2.99
CA PHE A 638 -5.05 -10.96 -1.73
C PHE A 638 -6.06 -11.31 -0.63
N LEU A 639 -7.35 -11.43 -0.95
CA LEU A 639 -8.39 -11.92 -0.03
C LEU A 639 -8.15 -13.40 0.35
N GLY A 640 -7.69 -14.21 -0.61
CA GLY A 640 -7.26 -15.59 -0.38
C GLY A 640 -6.05 -15.70 0.55
N PHE A 641 -5.12 -14.76 0.49
CA PHE A 641 -4.00 -14.65 1.44
C PHE A 641 -4.47 -14.21 2.84
N LEU A 642 -5.16 -13.07 2.96
CA LEU A 642 -5.58 -12.49 4.26
C LEU A 642 -6.45 -13.45 5.09
N ASN A 643 -7.26 -14.28 4.44
CA ASN A 643 -8.07 -15.30 5.11
C ASN A 643 -7.40 -16.69 5.16
N GLY A 644 -6.56 -17.02 4.18
CA GLY A 644 -5.94 -18.35 4.06
C GLY A 644 -4.71 -18.54 4.93
N PHE A 645 -3.92 -17.49 5.15
CA PHE A 645 -2.57 -17.58 5.75
C PHE A 645 -2.55 -18.31 7.09
N GLU A 646 -3.45 -18.00 8.03
CA GLU A 646 -3.46 -18.68 9.35
C GLU A 646 -3.66 -20.20 9.23
N SER A 647 -4.42 -20.66 8.23
CA SER A 647 -4.61 -22.09 7.98
C SER A 647 -3.44 -22.72 7.23
N VAL A 648 -2.77 -21.97 6.35
CA VAL A 648 -1.62 -22.42 5.56
C VAL A 648 -0.36 -22.50 6.40
N ASP A 649 -0.06 -21.50 7.25
CA ASP A 649 1.16 -21.49 8.06
C ASP A 649 1.20 -22.64 9.08
N LYS A 650 0.03 -23.15 9.48
CA LYS A 650 -0.11 -24.39 10.28
C LYS A 650 0.23 -25.67 9.50
N GLU A 651 0.32 -25.62 8.17
CA GLU A 651 0.84 -26.70 7.32
C GLU A 651 2.40 -26.75 7.33
N PHE A 652 3.08 -25.76 7.95
CA PHE A 652 4.55 -25.61 8.00
C PHE A 652 5.14 -25.61 9.43
N ARG A 653 4.42 -26.14 10.44
CA ARG A 653 4.81 -26.12 11.87
C ARG A 653 4.94 -27.52 12.48
#